data_AF-A0A960QFU5-F1
#
_entry.id   AF-A0A960QFU5-F1
#
_cell.length_a   1.000
_cell.length_b   1.000
_cell.length_c   1.000
_cell.angle_alpha   90.00
_cell.angle_beta   90.00
_cell.angle_gamma   90.00
#
_symmetry.space_group_name_H-M   'P 1'
#
loop_
_entity.id
_entity.type
_entity.pdbx_description
1 polymer ?
#
loop_
_entity_poly.entity_id
_entity_poly.type
_entity_poly.pdbx_seq_one_letter_code
_entity_poly.pdbx_strand_id
1 'polypeptide(L)'
;ERGRLSNHVWDFVNRVAKEIGKTHPNAKVLNCAYGVYTLPPLNIEKLEPNVVVCIVGGRRPINKAGSKGEGESAPEALRAGWVKKTDNPILIFENYPFTDRGWYLPSFAPHAFGVSINATKGISQGEDIWLSAGRDFDTVGIGFNHFMVYFTARMYWGGKEQDVDTIYREYCRLFYGPAEKEILAFFDYCEANWLEMEKDKAKADRCLELFSLAQKKTDAESVYGKRLALIDDYLKGMRNKSQQLGQKRGPVPSLRLVGDASDIVIDGKLDEAYWENCPTAATGRLRELQTGRAPTFGTSIKAGWQSGNVYFAIRCDEHPGEKLNQGATQDDDAALWYGDAVEILLETESHSYYQIAVSPSGTITDVDRQGNQRQMQWDSKAEVATQIADDHWTIEIRIPVTQDENDPLHQVIGRQPTPSLPWHFNICRQRIRDNGAEYSAFSPTGTEGFHQVMKFAQFYDGKSTKFDAAPPEPDFLETNRVATDLARKGKHEDALTAFVAIAAGKVTDFQKSAALEQAAISARILKDFERAEKLAEQIPIEAVSKTVHMENLLGQRKAEELIAEFGEEKIESWPFWKTADGYDARGRAFSEVGNGDRAESDLTRALELVTDPADWLNLLMAIGINREKNLKDPTAALDAYRQMVTAKKNTGSATYYRGVQSAARLMQESGDFDGAIATLKQVDYGKLSGVWGGTFPLQVADTLLAAGKKEEALTTYQSVANNAQVPEAQRKMATDAIRNIRFGNIRIGK
;
A
#
# COMPACT_ATOMS: atom_id res chain seq x y z
N GLU A 1 0.72 -23.52 20.81
CA GLU A 1 -0.36 -22.77 21.51
C GLU A 1 -1.51 -23.66 22.01
N ARG A 2 -1.77 -24.82 21.40
CA ARG A 2 -2.83 -25.74 21.83
C ARG A 2 -2.50 -26.42 23.17
N GLY A 3 -3.52 -26.68 23.98
CA GLY A 3 -3.39 -27.31 25.30
C GLY A 3 -3.11 -26.35 26.45
N ARG A 4 -2.73 -25.09 26.17
CA ARG A 4 -2.37 -24.08 27.18
C ARG A 4 -3.48 -23.84 28.21
N LEU A 5 -4.74 -24.01 27.81
CA LEU A 5 -5.91 -23.81 28.67
C LEU A 5 -6.69 -25.10 28.95
N SER A 6 -6.17 -26.26 28.56
CA SER A 6 -6.92 -27.52 28.70
C SER A 6 -7.28 -27.82 30.15
N ASN A 7 -6.33 -27.74 31.09
CA ASN A 7 -6.63 -27.96 32.51
C ASN A 7 -7.72 -26.99 32.99
N HIS A 8 -7.56 -25.68 32.70
CA HIS A 8 -8.51 -24.66 33.14
C HIS A 8 -9.94 -24.88 32.64
N VAL A 9 -10.11 -25.08 31.32
CA VAL A 9 -11.43 -25.24 30.70
C VAL A 9 -12.06 -26.56 31.12
N TRP A 10 -11.32 -27.65 31.08
CA TRP A 10 -11.87 -28.96 31.38
C TRP A 10 -12.12 -29.18 32.86
N ASP A 11 -11.36 -28.54 33.78
CA ASP A 11 -11.69 -28.51 35.22
C ASP A 11 -13.03 -27.83 35.49
N PHE A 12 -13.30 -26.72 34.79
CA PHE A 12 -14.59 -26.04 34.89
C PHE A 12 -15.73 -26.94 34.39
N VAL A 13 -15.59 -27.50 33.19
CA VAL A 13 -16.59 -28.41 32.59
C VAL A 13 -16.86 -29.60 33.50
N ASN A 14 -15.80 -30.22 34.05
CA ASN A 14 -15.94 -31.38 34.91
C ASN A 14 -16.69 -31.06 36.22
N ARG A 15 -16.40 -29.91 36.84
CA ARG A 15 -17.14 -29.45 38.03
C ARG A 15 -18.60 -29.15 37.72
N VAL A 16 -18.89 -28.49 36.61
CA VAL A 16 -20.26 -28.21 36.16
C VAL A 16 -21.03 -29.52 35.94
N ALA A 17 -20.43 -30.47 35.24
CA ALA A 17 -21.04 -31.77 34.96
C ALA A 17 -21.36 -32.55 36.24
N LYS A 18 -20.46 -32.51 37.23
CA LYS A 18 -20.67 -33.10 38.55
C LYS A 18 -21.88 -32.51 39.28
N GLU A 19 -22.05 -31.19 39.25
CA GLU A 19 -23.18 -30.52 39.90
C GLU A 19 -24.50 -30.79 39.17
N ILE A 20 -24.50 -30.73 37.83
CA ILE A 20 -25.68 -31.05 37.01
C ILE A 20 -26.15 -32.49 37.27
N GLY A 21 -25.22 -33.45 37.37
CA GLY A 21 -25.53 -34.86 37.59
C GLY A 21 -26.32 -35.13 38.88
N LYS A 22 -26.24 -34.25 39.89
CA LYS A 22 -26.99 -34.39 41.15
C LYS A 22 -28.50 -34.18 40.98
N THR A 23 -28.89 -33.27 40.08
CA THR A 23 -30.30 -32.86 39.88
C THR A 23 -30.88 -33.38 38.57
N HIS A 24 -30.04 -33.61 37.57
CA HIS A 24 -30.41 -34.06 36.23
C HIS A 24 -29.52 -35.25 35.83
N PRO A 25 -29.68 -36.43 36.45
CA PRO A 25 -28.77 -37.57 36.27
C PRO A 25 -28.71 -38.10 34.84
N ASN A 26 -29.73 -37.81 34.02
CA ASN A 26 -29.80 -38.21 32.61
C ASN A 26 -29.28 -37.13 31.65
N ALA A 27 -29.02 -35.90 32.12
CA ALA A 27 -28.52 -34.83 31.26
C ALA A 27 -27.03 -35.01 30.97
N LYS A 28 -26.61 -34.72 29.74
CA LYS A 28 -25.21 -34.72 29.30
C LYS A 28 -24.69 -33.30 29.15
N VAL A 29 -23.41 -33.10 29.46
CA VAL A 29 -22.69 -31.84 29.25
C VAL A 29 -21.73 -32.03 28.08
N LEU A 30 -22.04 -31.39 26.95
CA LEU A 30 -21.19 -31.38 25.78
C LEU A 30 -20.17 -30.25 25.87
N ASN A 31 -18.90 -30.55 25.64
CA ASN A 31 -17.88 -29.51 25.45
C ASN A 31 -16.97 -29.83 24.26
N CYS A 32 -16.65 -28.80 23.49
CA CYS A 32 -15.82 -28.91 22.29
C CYS A 32 -14.33 -28.76 22.64
N ALA A 33 -13.50 -29.75 22.32
CA ALA A 33 -12.05 -29.65 22.34
C ALA A 33 -11.56 -28.81 21.15
N TYR A 34 -11.34 -27.51 21.38
CA TYR A 34 -11.07 -26.55 20.31
C TYR A 34 -9.98 -25.52 20.66
N GLY A 35 -9.32 -24.98 19.63
CA GLY A 35 -8.33 -23.92 19.75
C GLY A 35 -7.23 -24.20 20.78
N VAL A 36 -7.14 -23.34 21.79
CA VAL A 36 -6.07 -23.39 22.82
C VAL A 36 -6.31 -24.45 23.90
N TYR A 37 -7.44 -25.16 23.89
CA TYR A 37 -7.80 -26.23 24.85
C TYR A 37 -8.22 -27.54 24.16
N THR A 38 -7.73 -27.77 22.93
CA THR A 38 -7.96 -28.98 22.14
C THR A 38 -7.37 -30.26 22.74
N LEU A 39 -6.23 -30.17 23.45
CA LEU A 39 -5.56 -31.36 23.99
C LEU A 39 -6.28 -31.85 25.27
N PRO A 40 -6.24 -33.16 25.57
CA PRO A 40 -6.75 -33.67 26.84
C PRO A 40 -6.09 -32.99 28.05
N PRO A 41 -6.84 -32.67 29.13
CA PRO A 41 -6.26 -32.12 30.35
C PRO A 41 -5.30 -33.12 31.00
N LEU A 42 -4.21 -32.61 31.56
CA LEU A 42 -3.19 -33.44 32.22
C LEU A 42 -3.57 -33.79 33.67
N ASN A 43 -4.34 -32.92 34.32
CA ASN A 43 -4.70 -33.02 35.74
C ASN A 43 -6.00 -33.80 36.01
N ILE A 44 -6.78 -34.13 34.98
CA ILE A 44 -7.99 -34.95 35.11
C ILE A 44 -7.68 -36.34 34.59
N GLU A 45 -7.73 -37.37 35.43
CA GLU A 45 -7.52 -38.76 34.98
C GLU A 45 -8.72 -39.26 34.16
N LYS A 46 -9.94 -39.07 34.68
CA LYS A 46 -11.21 -39.43 34.03
C LYS A 46 -12.24 -38.32 34.25
N LEU A 47 -12.99 -37.99 33.20
CA LEU A 47 -14.09 -37.02 33.22
C LEU A 47 -15.32 -37.62 33.91
N GLU A 48 -16.19 -36.77 34.42
CA GLU A 48 -17.48 -37.16 34.98
C GLU A 48 -18.32 -37.93 33.94
N PRO A 49 -19.12 -38.95 34.33
CA PRO A 49 -19.80 -39.87 33.40
C PRO A 49 -20.82 -39.20 32.47
N ASN A 50 -21.25 -37.98 32.77
CA ASN A 50 -22.15 -37.20 31.94
C ASN A 50 -21.46 -36.19 31.01
N VAL A 51 -20.12 -36.15 30.97
CA VAL A 51 -19.37 -35.31 30.02
C VAL A 51 -19.21 -36.01 28.67
N VAL A 52 -19.64 -35.33 27.61
CA VAL A 52 -19.41 -35.73 26.22
C VAL A 52 -18.36 -34.81 25.61
N VAL A 53 -17.32 -35.40 25.05
CA VAL A 53 -16.23 -34.67 24.40
C VAL A 53 -16.51 -34.60 22.91
N CYS A 54 -16.58 -33.40 22.35
CA CYS A 54 -16.65 -33.17 20.92
C CYS A 54 -15.30 -32.65 20.41
N ILE A 55 -14.63 -33.38 19.52
CA ILE A 55 -13.33 -32.98 19.00
C ILE A 55 -13.52 -32.17 17.71
N VAL A 56 -13.19 -30.89 17.75
CA VAL A 56 -13.25 -30.02 16.56
C VAL A 56 -12.03 -30.25 15.68
N GLY A 57 -12.24 -30.70 14.46
CA GLY A 57 -11.18 -31.15 13.54
C GLY A 57 -10.63 -32.53 13.89
N GLY A 58 -11.41 -33.38 14.57
CA GLY A 58 -10.99 -34.69 15.07
C GLY A 58 -10.67 -35.75 14.00
N ARG A 59 -11.00 -35.48 12.72
CA ARG A 59 -10.64 -36.32 11.56
C ARG A 59 -9.52 -35.75 10.69
N ARG A 60 -9.07 -34.51 10.90
CA ARG A 60 -8.21 -33.81 9.92
C ARG A 60 -6.88 -34.52 9.65
N PRO A 61 -6.69 -35.01 8.42
CA PRO A 61 -5.69 -34.34 7.62
C PRO A 61 -6.27 -34.14 6.22
N ILE A 62 -6.76 -32.95 5.92
CA ILE A 62 -7.32 -32.66 4.58
C ILE A 62 -6.22 -32.80 3.51
N ASN A 63 -4.94 -32.69 3.90
CA ASN A 63 -3.82 -33.24 3.14
C ASN A 63 -2.56 -33.32 4.02
N LYS A 64 -1.67 -34.29 3.79
CA LYS A 64 -0.43 -34.47 4.60
C LYS A 64 0.58 -33.31 4.47
N ALA A 65 0.36 -32.35 3.57
CA ALA A 65 1.33 -31.34 3.14
C ALA A 65 1.13 -29.92 3.73
N GLY A 66 0.23 -29.71 4.70
CA GLY A 66 -0.10 -28.38 5.24
C GLY A 66 0.68 -27.95 6.49
N SER A 67 0.86 -26.65 6.70
CA SER A 67 1.52 -26.02 7.87
C SER A 67 0.82 -26.24 9.21
N LYS A 68 -0.46 -26.68 9.19
CA LYS A 68 -1.17 -27.16 10.39
C LYS A 68 -0.92 -28.65 10.67
N GLY A 69 -0.26 -29.39 9.78
CA GLY A 69 0.22 -30.75 10.01
C GLY A 69 1.58 -30.80 10.71
N GLU A 70 2.37 -29.72 10.62
CA GLU A 70 3.66 -29.60 11.30
C GLU A 70 3.44 -29.18 12.76
N GLY A 71 3.23 -30.16 13.63
CA GLY A 71 3.17 -29.98 15.10
C GLY A 71 1.80 -30.23 15.75
N GLU A 72 0.78 -30.66 14.99
CA GLU A 72 -0.45 -31.20 15.58
C GLU A 72 -0.23 -32.67 16.01
N SER A 73 -0.80 -33.09 17.14
CA SER A 73 -0.92 -34.53 17.42
C SER A 73 -1.70 -35.15 16.27
N ALA A 74 -1.18 -36.21 15.65
CA ALA A 74 -1.90 -36.96 14.63
C ALA A 74 -3.34 -37.22 15.12
N PRO A 75 -4.39 -37.07 14.28
CA PRO A 75 -5.78 -37.23 14.69
C PRO A 75 -6.04 -38.50 15.50
N GLU A 76 -5.31 -39.57 15.18
CA GLU A 76 -5.28 -40.84 15.90
C GLU A 76 -4.86 -40.66 17.36
N ALA A 77 -3.75 -39.96 17.60
CA ALA A 77 -3.23 -39.68 18.93
C ALA A 77 -4.15 -38.76 19.72
N LEU A 78 -4.77 -37.77 19.05
CA LEU A 78 -5.73 -36.87 19.68
C LEU A 78 -6.99 -37.62 20.13
N ARG A 79 -7.58 -38.43 19.24
CA ARG A 79 -8.74 -39.29 19.56
C ARG A 79 -8.40 -40.27 20.67
N ALA A 80 -7.25 -40.97 20.57
CA ALA A 80 -6.82 -41.92 21.59
C ALA A 80 -6.60 -41.25 22.96
N GLY A 81 -6.05 -40.04 22.98
CA GLY A 81 -5.90 -39.24 24.20
C GLY A 81 -7.23 -38.93 24.87
N TRP A 82 -8.24 -38.54 24.08
CA TRP A 82 -9.58 -38.24 24.57
C TRP A 82 -10.37 -39.48 25.01
N VAL A 83 -10.28 -40.58 24.25
CA VAL A 83 -10.91 -41.87 24.60
C VAL A 83 -10.44 -42.37 25.96
N LYS A 84 -9.18 -42.10 26.36
CA LYS A 84 -8.69 -42.43 27.71
C LYS A 84 -9.39 -41.64 28.82
N LYS A 85 -9.81 -40.40 28.53
CA LYS A 85 -10.40 -39.47 29.52
C LYS A 85 -11.90 -39.63 29.72
N THR A 86 -12.63 -40.32 28.85
CA THR A 86 -14.10 -40.44 28.96
C THR A 86 -14.56 -41.88 28.75
N ASP A 87 -15.71 -42.24 29.32
CA ASP A 87 -16.41 -43.51 29.04
C ASP A 87 -17.53 -43.32 27.99
N ASN A 88 -17.89 -42.08 27.66
CA ASN A 88 -18.83 -41.80 26.58
C ASN A 88 -18.10 -41.88 25.23
N PRO A 89 -18.75 -42.40 24.16
CA PRO A 89 -18.26 -42.22 22.80
C PRO A 89 -18.03 -40.73 22.51
N ILE A 90 -16.93 -40.43 21.82
CA ILE A 90 -16.61 -39.05 21.44
C ILE A 90 -17.54 -38.57 20.31
N LEU A 91 -17.70 -37.25 20.17
CA LEU A 91 -18.24 -36.63 18.96
C LEU A 91 -17.10 -36.05 18.13
N ILE A 92 -17.28 -36.02 16.83
CA ILE A 92 -16.42 -35.26 15.94
C ILE A 92 -17.20 -34.06 15.43
N PHE A 93 -16.55 -32.90 15.40
CA PHE A 93 -17.05 -31.74 14.70
C PHE A 93 -16.12 -31.42 13.55
N GLU A 94 -16.62 -31.47 12.33
CA GLU A 94 -15.87 -31.03 11.16
C GLU A 94 -16.45 -29.77 10.55
N ASN A 95 -15.55 -28.96 10.00
CA ASN A 95 -15.92 -27.82 9.19
C ASN A 95 -15.41 -28.09 7.79
N TYR A 96 -16.34 -28.24 6.85
CA TYR A 96 -16.02 -28.33 5.44
C TYR A 96 -15.85 -26.90 4.91
N PRO A 97 -14.61 -26.54 4.49
CA PRO A 97 -14.34 -25.20 4.00
C PRO A 97 -15.12 -25.03 2.71
N PHE A 98 -16.19 -24.26 2.77
CA PHE A 98 -17.10 -24.06 1.67
C PHE A 98 -16.85 -22.72 1.00
N THR A 99 -17.41 -22.61 -0.20
CA THR A 99 -17.22 -21.57 -1.21
C THR A 99 -17.68 -20.17 -0.77
N ASP A 100 -18.42 -20.05 0.34
CA ASP A 100 -18.93 -18.78 0.88
C ASP A 100 -17.81 -17.77 1.21
N ARG A 101 -16.60 -18.26 1.46
CA ARG A 101 -15.39 -17.47 1.75
C ARG A 101 -14.46 -17.36 0.54
N GLY A 102 -14.98 -17.57 -0.67
CA GLY A 102 -14.20 -17.49 -1.92
C GLY A 102 -13.22 -18.65 -2.12
N TRP A 103 -13.45 -19.79 -1.45
CA TRP A 103 -12.64 -20.99 -1.63
C TRP A 103 -12.79 -21.54 -3.05
N TYR A 104 -11.66 -21.78 -3.72
CA TYR A 104 -11.65 -22.18 -5.14
C TYR A 104 -10.74 -23.38 -5.45
N LEU A 105 -9.91 -23.81 -4.49
CA LEU A 105 -8.90 -24.84 -4.70
C LEU A 105 -9.56 -26.23 -4.57
N PRO A 106 -9.61 -27.06 -5.63
CA PRO A 106 -10.38 -28.32 -5.61
C PRO A 106 -9.79 -29.33 -4.63
N SER A 107 -10.51 -29.59 -3.53
CA SER A 107 -10.10 -30.50 -2.45
C SER A 107 -10.93 -31.78 -2.46
N PHE A 108 -11.04 -32.43 -3.62
CA PHE A 108 -11.70 -33.73 -3.71
C PHE A 108 -10.78 -34.79 -3.09
N ALA A 109 -11.09 -35.24 -1.87
CA ALA A 109 -10.23 -36.13 -1.08
C ALA A 109 -10.98 -37.38 -0.55
N PRO A 110 -11.49 -38.26 -1.45
CA PRO A 110 -12.25 -39.46 -1.08
C PRO A 110 -11.48 -40.38 -0.12
N HIS A 111 -10.19 -40.61 -0.34
CA HIS A 111 -9.43 -41.56 0.48
C HIS A 111 -9.21 -41.03 1.90
N ALA A 112 -8.80 -39.77 2.03
CA ALA A 112 -8.62 -39.11 3.32
C ALA A 112 -9.93 -39.07 4.13
N PHE A 113 -11.07 -38.77 3.48
CA PHE A 113 -12.37 -38.82 4.14
C PHE A 113 -12.74 -40.23 4.58
N GLY A 114 -12.64 -41.21 3.67
CA GLY A 114 -13.05 -42.57 3.96
C GLY A 114 -12.23 -43.21 5.09
N VAL A 115 -10.90 -43.08 5.01
CA VAL A 115 -9.98 -43.61 6.04
C VAL A 115 -10.22 -42.92 7.39
N SER A 116 -10.35 -41.60 7.41
CA SER A 116 -10.56 -40.87 8.67
C SER A 116 -11.91 -41.19 9.30
N ILE A 117 -12.98 -41.32 8.51
CA ILE A 117 -14.32 -41.69 9.00
C ILE A 117 -14.31 -43.11 9.57
N ASN A 118 -13.76 -44.09 8.84
CA ASN A 118 -13.63 -45.47 9.33
C ASN A 118 -12.87 -45.53 10.66
N ALA A 119 -11.79 -44.75 10.81
CA ALA A 119 -11.00 -44.69 12.04
C ALA A 119 -11.76 -44.12 13.26
N THR A 120 -12.94 -43.52 13.06
CA THR A 120 -13.81 -43.06 14.16
C THR A 120 -14.89 -44.06 14.54
N LYS A 121 -15.21 -45.02 13.66
CA LYS A 121 -16.30 -45.97 13.87
C LYS A 121 -15.97 -46.89 15.05
N GLY A 122 -16.91 -46.99 15.99
CA GLY A 122 -16.76 -47.78 17.22
C GLY A 122 -16.20 -47.01 18.42
N ILE A 123 -15.62 -45.82 18.21
CA ILE A 123 -15.22 -44.90 19.31
C ILE A 123 -16.02 -43.60 19.32
N SER A 124 -16.63 -43.24 18.19
CA SER A 124 -17.46 -42.06 18.02
C SER A 124 -18.95 -42.40 17.96
N GLN A 125 -19.80 -41.51 18.46
CA GLN A 125 -21.26 -41.58 18.28
C GLN A 125 -21.76 -40.94 16.97
N GLY A 126 -20.87 -40.32 16.19
CA GLY A 126 -21.20 -39.65 14.93
C GLY A 126 -20.49 -38.32 14.77
N GLU A 127 -20.96 -37.51 13.83
CA GLU A 127 -20.37 -36.20 13.54
C GLU A 127 -21.40 -35.11 13.44
N ASP A 128 -20.99 -33.93 13.91
CA ASP A 128 -21.58 -32.66 13.53
C ASP A 128 -20.73 -32.07 12.39
N ILE A 129 -21.35 -31.75 11.27
CA ILE A 129 -20.68 -31.18 10.11
C ILE A 129 -21.27 -29.81 9.87
N TRP A 130 -20.46 -28.79 10.17
CA TRP A 130 -20.82 -27.43 9.80
C TRP A 130 -20.50 -27.20 8.32
N LEU A 131 -21.57 -26.98 7.55
CA LEU A 131 -21.48 -26.41 6.22
C LEU A 131 -21.44 -24.88 6.29
N SER A 132 -20.27 -24.27 6.05
CA SER A 132 -20.13 -22.83 5.74
C SER A 132 -20.65 -22.51 4.32
N ALA A 133 -21.86 -22.91 4.01
CA ALA A 133 -22.48 -22.68 2.72
C ALA A 133 -23.23 -21.34 2.72
N GLY A 134 -23.15 -20.57 1.62
CA GLY A 134 -23.96 -19.37 1.43
C GLY A 134 -25.46 -19.70 1.37
N ARG A 135 -26.33 -18.68 1.45
CA ARG A 135 -27.79 -18.87 1.30
C ARG A 135 -28.20 -19.35 -0.10
N ASP A 136 -27.27 -19.24 -1.04
CA ASP A 136 -27.29 -19.58 -2.46
C ASP A 136 -26.55 -20.91 -2.75
N PHE A 137 -26.42 -21.78 -1.75
CA PHE A 137 -25.72 -23.07 -1.86
C PHE A 137 -26.24 -23.97 -2.99
N ASP A 138 -27.51 -23.85 -3.35
CA ASP A 138 -28.15 -24.60 -4.42
C ASP A 138 -27.63 -24.19 -5.81
N THR A 139 -27.05 -23.00 -5.92
CA THR A 139 -26.49 -22.47 -7.18
C THR A 139 -24.98 -22.24 -7.15
N VAL A 140 -24.39 -21.90 -5.99
CA VAL A 140 -22.98 -21.51 -5.88
C VAL A 140 -22.12 -22.61 -5.26
N GLY A 141 -21.08 -23.04 -5.99
CA GLY A 141 -20.09 -24.00 -5.49
C GLY A 141 -20.59 -25.44 -5.33
N ILE A 142 -21.83 -25.71 -5.73
CA ILE A 142 -22.47 -27.02 -5.51
C ILE A 142 -21.72 -28.17 -6.18
N GLY A 143 -21.00 -27.92 -7.29
CA GLY A 143 -20.14 -28.90 -7.95
C GLY A 143 -19.04 -29.47 -7.05
N PHE A 144 -18.49 -28.67 -6.13
CA PHE A 144 -17.56 -29.14 -5.11
C PHE A 144 -18.31 -29.67 -3.89
N ASN A 145 -19.31 -28.93 -3.43
CA ASN A 145 -19.87 -29.12 -2.10
C ASN A 145 -20.66 -30.42 -1.95
N HIS A 146 -21.40 -30.81 -3.00
CA HIS A 146 -22.26 -31.99 -2.96
C HIS A 146 -21.45 -33.26 -2.69
N PHE A 147 -20.25 -33.39 -3.27
CA PHE A 147 -19.39 -34.56 -3.09
C PHE A 147 -19.04 -34.76 -1.62
N MET A 148 -18.61 -33.70 -0.94
CA MET A 148 -18.19 -33.79 0.47
C MET A 148 -19.32 -34.27 1.37
N VAL A 149 -20.53 -33.73 1.17
CA VAL A 149 -21.71 -34.09 1.97
C VAL A 149 -22.17 -35.51 1.65
N TYR A 150 -22.33 -35.83 0.37
CA TYR A 150 -22.77 -37.15 -0.08
C TYR A 150 -21.80 -38.24 0.37
N PHE A 151 -20.50 -38.06 0.10
CA PHE A 151 -19.50 -39.07 0.36
C PHE A 151 -19.37 -39.36 1.86
N THR A 152 -19.42 -38.32 2.70
CA THR A 152 -19.39 -38.49 4.16
C THR A 152 -20.64 -39.20 4.68
N ALA A 153 -21.83 -38.81 4.21
CA ALA A 153 -23.06 -39.49 4.58
C ALA A 153 -23.02 -40.97 4.17
N ARG A 154 -22.55 -41.29 2.96
CA ARG A 154 -22.40 -42.67 2.47
C ARG A 154 -21.36 -43.47 3.25
N MET A 155 -20.24 -42.85 3.64
CA MET A 155 -19.23 -43.51 4.48
C MET A 155 -19.78 -43.88 5.86
N TYR A 156 -20.69 -43.08 6.43
CA TYR A 156 -21.40 -43.43 7.67
C TYR A 156 -22.52 -44.45 7.45
N TRP A 157 -23.08 -44.54 6.24
CA TRP A 157 -24.15 -45.46 5.90
C TRP A 157 -23.64 -46.89 5.68
N GLY A 158 -23.47 -47.63 6.79
CA GLY A 158 -23.26 -49.08 6.80
C GLY A 158 -22.40 -49.56 7.98
N GLY A 159 -21.66 -50.66 7.78
CA GLY A 159 -20.87 -51.31 8.85
C GLY A 159 -19.61 -50.54 9.31
N LYS A 160 -18.90 -51.13 10.29
CA LYS A 160 -17.71 -50.54 10.93
C LYS A 160 -16.52 -50.33 9.99
N GLU A 161 -16.45 -51.06 8.89
CA GLU A 161 -15.38 -50.96 7.88
C GLU A 161 -16.02 -50.88 6.49
N GLN A 162 -16.16 -49.65 5.98
CA GLN A 162 -16.59 -49.45 4.60
C GLN A 162 -15.37 -49.48 3.68
N ASP A 163 -15.50 -50.13 2.53
CA ASP A 163 -14.49 -50.06 1.47
C ASP A 163 -14.61 -48.71 0.74
N VAL A 164 -13.62 -47.85 0.99
CA VAL A 164 -13.56 -46.48 0.49
C VAL A 164 -13.52 -46.45 -1.03
N ASP A 165 -12.72 -47.32 -1.65
CA ASP A 165 -12.53 -47.35 -3.10
C ASP A 165 -13.80 -47.82 -3.80
N THR A 166 -14.49 -48.80 -3.20
CA THR A 166 -15.77 -49.29 -3.73
C THR A 166 -16.84 -48.19 -3.73
N ILE A 167 -17.01 -47.45 -2.63
CA ILE A 167 -18.00 -46.34 -2.55
C ILE A 167 -17.61 -45.20 -3.49
N TYR A 168 -16.32 -44.85 -3.54
CA TYR A 168 -15.79 -43.79 -4.39
C TYR A 168 -16.01 -44.09 -5.87
N ARG A 169 -15.68 -45.31 -6.33
CA ARG A 169 -15.95 -45.73 -7.71
C ARG A 169 -17.44 -45.81 -8.01
N GLU A 170 -18.25 -46.33 -7.09
CA GLU A 170 -19.71 -46.34 -7.25
C GLU A 170 -20.25 -44.93 -7.48
N TYR A 171 -19.82 -43.97 -6.67
CA TYR A 171 -20.20 -42.57 -6.83
C TYR A 171 -19.78 -42.02 -8.20
N CYS A 172 -18.52 -42.19 -8.60
CA CYS A 172 -18.04 -41.69 -9.88
C CYS A 172 -18.81 -42.30 -11.07
N ARG A 173 -19.07 -43.62 -11.02
CA ARG A 173 -19.83 -44.35 -12.04
C ARG A 173 -21.28 -43.90 -12.14
N LEU A 174 -21.99 -43.82 -11.00
CA LEU A 174 -23.42 -43.49 -11.00
C LEU A 174 -23.67 -42.00 -11.24
N PHE A 175 -22.78 -41.14 -10.76
CA PHE A 175 -22.98 -39.69 -10.83
C PHE A 175 -22.47 -39.09 -12.15
N TYR A 176 -21.36 -39.58 -12.70
CA TYR A 176 -20.73 -39.04 -13.93
C TYR A 176 -20.78 -39.99 -15.14
N GLY A 177 -21.26 -41.23 -14.97
CA GLY A 177 -21.58 -42.13 -16.07
C GLY A 177 -20.38 -42.41 -16.99
N PRO A 178 -20.46 -42.09 -18.31
CA PRO A 178 -19.36 -42.32 -19.25
C PRO A 178 -18.01 -41.69 -18.87
N ALA A 179 -18.00 -40.66 -18.02
CA ALA A 179 -16.79 -39.99 -17.55
C ALA A 179 -16.17 -40.61 -16.28
N GLU A 180 -16.64 -41.79 -15.85
CA GLU A 180 -16.18 -42.46 -14.61
C GLU A 180 -14.65 -42.49 -14.47
N LYS A 181 -13.94 -42.94 -15.51
CA LYS A 181 -12.47 -43.11 -15.43
C LYS A 181 -11.74 -41.79 -15.33
N GLU A 182 -12.21 -40.78 -16.06
CA GLU A 182 -11.60 -39.46 -16.14
C GLU A 182 -11.86 -38.65 -14.87
N ILE A 183 -13.07 -38.74 -14.29
CA ILE A 183 -13.37 -38.05 -13.02
C ILE A 183 -12.62 -38.69 -11.84
N LEU A 184 -12.42 -40.01 -11.84
CA LEU A 184 -11.54 -40.69 -10.88
C LEU A 184 -10.12 -40.12 -10.95
N ALA A 185 -9.56 -40.03 -12.16
CA ALA A 185 -8.22 -39.46 -12.35
C ALA A 185 -8.12 -37.99 -11.89
N PHE A 186 -9.16 -37.20 -12.14
CA PHE A 186 -9.24 -35.82 -11.67
C PHE A 186 -9.29 -35.71 -10.14
N PHE A 187 -10.15 -36.49 -9.46
CA PHE A 187 -10.27 -36.48 -8.00
C PHE A 187 -8.98 -36.98 -7.33
N ASP A 188 -8.41 -38.09 -7.80
CA ASP A 188 -7.15 -38.62 -7.29
C ASP A 188 -6.02 -37.60 -7.42
N TYR A 189 -5.99 -36.87 -8.54
CA TYR A 189 -5.00 -35.81 -8.76
C TYR A 189 -5.20 -34.63 -7.81
N CYS A 190 -6.45 -34.20 -7.59
CA CYS A 190 -6.78 -33.14 -6.63
C CYS A 190 -6.36 -33.53 -5.22
N GLU A 191 -6.67 -34.75 -4.78
CA GLU A 191 -6.28 -35.27 -3.46
C GLU A 191 -4.76 -35.27 -3.31
N ALA A 192 -4.01 -35.69 -4.34
CA ALA A 192 -2.56 -35.80 -4.26
C ALA A 192 -1.79 -34.47 -4.36
N ASN A 193 -2.35 -33.44 -5.00
CA ASN A 193 -1.62 -32.21 -5.35
C ASN A 193 -2.26 -30.92 -4.83
N TRP A 194 -3.26 -31.02 -3.94
CA TRP A 194 -4.11 -29.90 -3.53
C TRP A 194 -3.38 -28.58 -3.27
N LEU A 195 -2.45 -28.54 -2.29
CA LEU A 195 -1.77 -27.30 -1.88
C LEU A 195 -0.74 -26.84 -2.92
N GLU A 196 -0.17 -27.79 -3.64
CA GLU A 196 0.84 -27.56 -4.64
C GLU A 196 0.24 -26.89 -5.88
N MET A 197 -1.01 -27.20 -6.23
CA MET A 197 -1.74 -26.51 -7.30
C MET A 197 -1.89 -25.00 -7.06
N GLU A 198 -1.89 -24.55 -5.80
CA GLU A 198 -1.93 -23.11 -5.48
C GLU A 198 -0.60 -22.40 -5.79
N LYS A 199 0.51 -23.14 -5.94
CA LYS A 199 1.87 -22.59 -6.06
C LYS A 199 2.59 -22.98 -7.35
N ASP A 200 2.12 -24.05 -7.99
CA ASP A 200 2.76 -24.69 -9.13
C ASP A 200 1.81 -24.70 -10.31
N LYS A 201 2.14 -23.88 -11.32
CA LYS A 201 1.36 -23.76 -12.55
C LYS A 201 1.19 -25.10 -13.26
N ALA A 202 2.25 -25.91 -13.34
CA ALA A 202 2.18 -27.17 -14.09
C ALA A 202 1.18 -28.13 -13.44
N LYS A 203 1.08 -28.11 -12.10
CA LYS A 203 0.08 -28.89 -11.38
C LYS A 203 -1.32 -28.34 -11.53
N ALA A 204 -1.47 -27.01 -11.47
CA ALA A 204 -2.73 -26.34 -11.75
C ALA A 204 -3.28 -26.68 -13.15
N ASP A 205 -2.43 -26.58 -14.17
CA ASP A 205 -2.78 -26.91 -15.55
C ASP A 205 -3.15 -28.37 -15.70
N ARG A 206 -2.38 -29.28 -15.09
CA ARG A 206 -2.67 -30.71 -15.16
C ARG A 206 -4.02 -31.06 -14.54
N CYS A 207 -4.39 -30.41 -13.44
CA CYS A 207 -5.71 -30.56 -12.83
C CYS A 207 -6.84 -30.17 -13.80
N LEU A 208 -6.71 -29.00 -14.43
CA LEU A 208 -7.68 -28.48 -15.41
C LEU A 208 -7.74 -29.36 -16.68
N GLU A 209 -6.61 -29.90 -17.13
CA GLU A 209 -6.53 -30.83 -18.25
C GLU A 209 -7.29 -32.13 -17.96
N LEU A 210 -7.08 -32.73 -16.78
CA LEU A 210 -7.77 -33.95 -16.36
C LEU A 210 -9.29 -33.75 -16.31
N PHE A 211 -9.75 -32.61 -15.81
CA PHE A 211 -11.17 -32.27 -15.83
C PHE A 211 -11.72 -32.11 -17.25
N SER A 212 -10.96 -31.45 -18.14
CA SER A 212 -11.34 -31.29 -19.55
C SER A 212 -11.48 -32.63 -20.28
N LEU A 213 -10.69 -33.65 -19.89
CA LEU A 213 -10.84 -35.01 -20.42
C LEU A 213 -12.16 -35.64 -20.00
N ALA A 214 -12.63 -35.40 -18.77
CA ALA A 214 -13.93 -35.87 -18.28
C ALA A 214 -15.09 -35.24 -19.07
N GLN A 215 -15.05 -33.93 -19.30
CA GLN A 215 -16.07 -33.23 -20.10
C GLN A 215 -16.23 -33.83 -21.50
N LYS A 216 -15.12 -34.20 -22.16
CA LYS A 216 -15.12 -34.82 -23.50
C LYS A 216 -15.77 -36.20 -23.56
N LYS A 217 -16.03 -36.87 -22.43
CA LYS A 217 -16.67 -38.19 -22.38
C LYS A 217 -18.19 -38.14 -22.34
N THR A 218 -18.76 -36.96 -22.13
CA THR A 218 -20.21 -36.78 -21.97
C THR A 218 -20.72 -35.78 -22.99
N ASP A 219 -21.94 -35.99 -23.47
CA ASP A 219 -22.70 -34.91 -24.12
C ASP A 219 -23.05 -33.84 -23.07
N ALA A 220 -22.82 -32.56 -23.38
CA ALA A 220 -23.07 -31.42 -22.49
C ALA A 220 -24.54 -31.35 -22.06
N GLU A 221 -25.47 -31.73 -22.95
CA GLU A 221 -26.91 -31.71 -22.65
C GLU A 221 -27.39 -32.90 -21.82
N SER A 222 -26.57 -33.95 -21.70
CA SER A 222 -26.89 -35.11 -20.88
C SER A 222 -26.88 -34.75 -19.39
N VAL A 223 -27.54 -35.58 -18.56
CA VAL A 223 -27.51 -35.41 -17.10
C VAL A 223 -26.09 -35.42 -16.53
N TYR A 224 -25.18 -36.18 -17.14
CA TYR A 224 -23.77 -36.25 -16.74
C TYR A 224 -23.00 -34.98 -17.14
N GLY A 225 -23.24 -34.47 -18.36
CA GLY A 225 -22.68 -33.20 -18.82
C GLY A 225 -23.09 -32.02 -17.94
N LYS A 226 -24.38 -31.94 -17.60
CA LYS A 226 -24.92 -30.92 -16.67
C LYS A 226 -24.29 -30.99 -15.27
N ARG A 227 -24.01 -32.20 -14.76
CA ARG A 227 -23.29 -32.37 -13.48
C ARG A 227 -21.83 -31.95 -13.55
N LEU A 228 -21.15 -32.23 -14.67
CA LEU A 228 -19.78 -31.74 -14.89
C LEU A 228 -19.76 -30.22 -15.01
N ALA A 229 -20.76 -29.59 -15.64
CA ALA A 229 -20.85 -28.13 -15.71
C ALA A 229 -20.83 -27.45 -14.32
N LEU A 230 -21.40 -28.09 -13.29
CA LEU A 230 -21.35 -27.58 -11.91
C LEU A 230 -19.92 -27.58 -11.32
N ILE A 231 -19.09 -28.58 -11.66
CA ILE A 231 -17.66 -28.58 -11.28
C ILE A 231 -16.90 -27.55 -12.11
N ASP A 232 -17.25 -27.43 -13.39
CA ASP A 232 -16.58 -26.51 -14.31
C ASP A 232 -16.67 -25.05 -13.83
N ASP A 233 -17.85 -24.66 -13.37
CA ASP A 233 -18.10 -23.35 -12.76
C ASP A 233 -17.22 -23.14 -11.51
N TYR A 234 -17.16 -24.12 -10.60
CA TYR A 234 -16.29 -24.07 -9.42
C TYR A 234 -14.80 -23.92 -9.79
N LEU A 235 -14.35 -24.50 -10.90
CA LEU A 235 -12.96 -24.44 -11.35
C LEU A 235 -12.55 -23.11 -11.98
N LYS A 236 -13.44 -22.12 -12.12
CA LYS A 236 -13.09 -20.75 -12.59
C LYS A 236 -11.94 -20.15 -11.79
N GLY A 237 -11.97 -20.23 -10.46
CA GLY A 237 -10.89 -19.70 -9.61
C GLY A 237 -9.56 -20.44 -9.81
N MET A 238 -9.58 -21.75 -10.08
CA MET A 238 -8.38 -22.53 -10.37
C MET A 238 -7.75 -22.14 -11.71
N ARG A 239 -8.59 -21.86 -12.73
CA ARG A 239 -8.12 -21.31 -14.02
C ARG A 239 -7.45 -19.97 -13.85
N ASN A 240 -8.06 -19.06 -13.09
CA ASN A 240 -7.41 -17.77 -12.78
C ASN A 240 -6.07 -18.01 -12.09
N LYS A 241 -6.05 -18.86 -11.05
CA LYS A 241 -4.80 -19.13 -10.33
C LYS A 241 -3.70 -19.64 -11.26
N SER A 242 -4.03 -20.54 -12.17
CA SER A 242 -3.05 -21.02 -13.17
C SER A 242 -2.52 -19.91 -14.07
N GLN A 243 -3.38 -18.98 -14.51
CA GLN A 243 -2.97 -17.81 -15.30
C GLN A 243 -2.04 -16.91 -14.47
N GLN A 244 -2.40 -16.61 -13.23
CA GLN A 244 -1.59 -15.80 -12.31
C GLN A 244 -0.21 -16.41 -12.08
N LEU A 245 -0.14 -17.72 -11.84
CA LEU A 245 1.13 -18.44 -11.65
C LEU A 245 2.02 -18.38 -12.90
N GLY A 246 1.43 -18.21 -14.09
CA GLY A 246 2.13 -18.01 -15.35
C GLY A 246 2.54 -16.57 -15.63
N GLN A 247 1.90 -15.60 -14.99
CA GLN A 247 2.09 -14.16 -15.21
C GLN A 247 2.70 -13.50 -13.97
N LYS A 248 3.99 -13.74 -13.74
CA LYS A 248 4.72 -13.06 -12.66
C LYS A 248 4.86 -11.58 -13.02
N ARG A 249 4.11 -10.71 -12.35
CA ARG A 249 4.25 -9.25 -12.46
C ARG A 249 5.51 -8.80 -11.74
N GLY A 250 6.12 -7.71 -12.19
CA GLY A 250 7.30 -7.14 -11.52
C GLY A 250 6.97 -6.73 -10.08
N PRO A 251 7.95 -6.24 -9.30
CA PRO A 251 7.59 -5.58 -8.05
C PRO A 251 6.75 -4.34 -8.38
N VAL A 252 5.46 -4.44 -8.09
CA VAL A 252 4.48 -3.35 -8.22
C VAL A 252 4.00 -2.94 -6.84
N PRO A 253 3.49 -1.71 -6.66
CA PRO A 253 2.86 -1.29 -5.42
C PRO A 253 1.69 -2.21 -5.05
N SER A 254 1.32 -2.21 -3.77
CA SER A 254 0.11 -2.88 -3.29
C SER A 254 -0.78 -1.88 -2.55
N LEU A 255 -2.09 -2.00 -2.73
CA LEU A 255 -3.10 -1.34 -1.91
C LEU A 255 -3.99 -2.42 -1.28
N ARG A 256 -4.22 -2.35 0.03
CA ARG A 256 -5.01 -3.34 0.76
C ARG A 256 -6.37 -2.78 1.14
N LEU A 257 -7.40 -3.59 0.96
CA LEU A 257 -8.68 -3.36 1.61
C LEU A 257 -8.54 -3.76 3.09
N VAL A 258 -8.91 -2.85 3.99
CA VAL A 258 -8.81 -3.07 5.43
C VAL A 258 -10.04 -2.50 6.12
N GLY A 259 -10.81 -3.38 6.76
CA GLY A 259 -12.06 -3.03 7.41
C GLY A 259 -13.19 -2.80 6.41
N ASP A 260 -14.40 -2.80 6.95
CA ASP A 260 -15.64 -2.64 6.22
C ASP A 260 -15.92 -1.16 5.97
N ALA A 261 -16.07 -0.76 4.70
CA ALA A 261 -16.41 0.61 4.30
C ALA A 261 -17.91 0.90 4.52
N SER A 262 -18.31 0.87 5.79
CA SER A 262 -19.69 1.12 6.23
C SER A 262 -20.02 2.60 6.25
N ASP A 263 -21.31 2.91 6.08
CA ASP A 263 -21.88 4.26 6.21
C ASP A 263 -21.29 5.33 5.26
N ILE A 264 -20.74 4.90 4.11
CA ILE A 264 -20.28 5.80 3.06
C ILE A 264 -21.47 6.43 2.33
N VAL A 265 -21.49 7.76 2.21
CA VAL A 265 -22.48 8.51 1.44
C VAL A 265 -21.76 9.15 0.27
N ILE A 266 -22.10 8.78 -0.97
CA ILE A 266 -21.42 9.31 -2.16
C ILE A 266 -21.81 10.78 -2.37
N ASP A 267 -21.05 11.70 -1.76
CA ASP A 267 -21.28 13.15 -1.83
C ASP A 267 -20.02 13.96 -2.14
N GLY A 268 -18.85 13.31 -2.16
CA GLY A 268 -17.58 13.89 -2.59
C GLY A 268 -16.80 14.58 -1.48
N LYS A 269 -17.30 14.65 -0.24
CA LYS A 269 -16.63 15.40 0.85
C LYS A 269 -15.49 14.64 1.52
N LEU A 270 -15.56 13.30 1.50
CA LEU A 270 -14.57 12.42 2.12
C LEU A 270 -14.46 12.60 3.65
N ASP A 271 -15.55 12.98 4.31
CA ASP A 271 -15.62 13.33 5.74
C ASP A 271 -16.21 12.20 6.62
N GLU A 272 -16.53 11.06 6.04
CA GLU A 272 -16.97 9.88 6.76
C GLU A 272 -15.88 9.31 7.66
N ALA A 273 -16.32 8.74 8.80
CA ALA A 273 -15.42 8.15 9.79
C ALA A 273 -14.48 7.08 9.19
N TYR A 274 -14.94 6.34 8.18
CA TYR A 274 -14.11 5.36 7.47
C TYR A 274 -12.96 6.06 6.72
N TRP A 275 -13.23 7.16 6.01
CA TRP A 275 -12.20 7.91 5.30
C TRP A 275 -11.24 8.62 6.24
N GLU A 276 -11.74 9.29 7.28
CA GLU A 276 -10.90 9.97 8.26
C GLU A 276 -9.92 9.02 8.96
N ASN A 277 -10.37 7.80 9.26
CA ASN A 277 -9.60 6.78 9.97
C ASN A 277 -9.05 5.68 9.05
N CYS A 278 -9.04 5.91 7.74
CA CYS A 278 -8.64 4.92 6.75
C CYS A 278 -7.20 4.43 7.03
N PRO A 279 -6.98 3.11 7.21
CA PRO A 279 -5.66 2.58 7.53
C PRO A 279 -4.63 2.92 6.44
N THR A 280 -3.38 3.21 6.83
CA THR A 280 -2.31 3.56 5.86
C THR A 280 -2.13 2.55 4.73
N ALA A 281 -2.39 1.26 5.00
CA ALA A 281 -2.31 0.21 3.99
C ALA A 281 -3.40 0.26 2.92
N ALA A 282 -4.51 0.94 3.21
CA ALA A 282 -5.60 1.25 2.30
C ALA A 282 -5.47 2.66 1.71
N THR A 283 -4.35 3.34 1.94
CA THR A 283 -4.05 4.68 1.39
C THR A 283 -2.87 4.64 0.43
N GLY A 284 -2.91 5.47 -0.61
CA GLY A 284 -1.86 5.58 -1.61
C GLY A 284 -1.62 7.03 -2.04
N ARG A 285 -0.50 7.24 -2.73
CA ARG A 285 -0.18 8.51 -3.41
C ARG A 285 0.34 8.24 -4.80
N LEU A 286 -0.08 9.07 -5.74
CA LEU A 286 0.37 8.97 -7.12
C LEU A 286 1.81 9.50 -7.26
N ARG A 287 2.51 8.99 -8.28
CA ARG A 287 3.84 9.42 -8.72
C ARG A 287 3.77 9.77 -10.20
N GLU A 288 4.65 10.65 -10.66
CA GLU A 288 4.71 11.02 -12.08
C GLU A 288 4.92 9.75 -12.94
N LEU A 289 4.16 9.64 -14.02
CA LEU A 289 3.93 8.41 -14.77
C LEU A 289 5.20 7.81 -15.39
N GLN A 290 6.07 8.66 -15.96
CA GLN A 290 7.24 8.21 -16.73
C GLN A 290 8.47 7.99 -15.88
N THR A 291 8.63 8.78 -14.82
CA THR A 291 9.89 8.90 -14.05
C THR A 291 9.75 8.45 -12.60
N GLY A 292 8.53 8.37 -12.09
CA GLY A 292 8.25 8.01 -10.70
C GLY A 292 8.55 9.11 -9.68
N ARG A 293 8.92 10.32 -10.14
CA ARG A 293 9.15 11.48 -9.25
C ARG A 293 7.85 11.94 -8.58
N ALA A 294 7.95 12.82 -7.59
CA ALA A 294 6.77 13.49 -7.05
C ALA A 294 6.15 14.38 -8.14
N PRO A 295 4.83 14.29 -8.40
CA PRO A 295 4.16 15.23 -9.29
C PRO A 295 4.15 16.63 -8.65
N THR A 296 4.09 17.67 -9.48
CA THR A 296 3.88 19.05 -9.04
C THR A 296 2.55 19.15 -8.29
N PHE A 297 1.50 18.46 -8.70
CA PHE A 297 0.26 18.43 -7.95
C PHE A 297 -0.06 17.02 -7.43
N GLY A 298 0.03 16.87 -6.10
CA GLY A 298 -0.18 15.61 -5.41
C GLY A 298 -1.57 15.03 -5.63
N THR A 299 -1.67 13.71 -5.62
CA THR A 299 -2.96 13.01 -5.55
C THR A 299 -2.87 11.90 -4.51
N SER A 300 -3.85 11.83 -3.62
CA SER A 300 -3.96 10.77 -2.62
C SER A 300 -5.23 9.95 -2.83
N ILE A 301 -5.10 8.64 -2.60
CA ILE A 301 -6.19 7.67 -2.75
C ILE A 301 -6.43 6.96 -1.42
N LYS A 302 -7.70 6.61 -1.17
CA LYS A 302 -8.13 5.66 -0.15
C LYS A 302 -9.06 4.66 -0.82
N ALA A 303 -9.06 3.41 -0.37
CA ALA A 303 -9.92 2.37 -0.92
C ALA A 303 -10.66 1.61 0.19
N GLY A 304 -11.88 1.19 -0.12
CA GLY A 304 -12.73 0.41 0.78
C GLY A 304 -13.58 -0.62 0.05
N TRP A 305 -14.14 -1.56 0.80
CA TRP A 305 -15.04 -2.58 0.27
C TRP A 305 -16.22 -2.76 1.21
N GLN A 306 -17.43 -2.84 0.65
CA GLN A 306 -18.63 -3.15 1.40
C GLN A 306 -19.70 -3.78 0.49
N SER A 307 -20.25 -4.92 0.91
CA SER A 307 -21.44 -5.54 0.33
C SER A 307 -21.41 -5.67 -1.21
N GLY A 308 -20.29 -6.10 -1.79
CA GLY A 308 -20.14 -6.26 -3.23
C GLY A 308 -19.85 -4.96 -3.99
N ASN A 309 -19.34 -3.93 -3.32
CA ASN A 309 -18.94 -2.68 -3.96
C ASN A 309 -17.52 -2.33 -3.51
N VAL A 310 -16.73 -1.82 -4.45
CA VAL A 310 -15.45 -1.17 -4.16
C VAL A 310 -15.66 0.33 -4.12
N TYR A 311 -15.05 0.99 -3.15
CA TYR A 311 -15.12 2.43 -2.94
C TYR A 311 -13.75 3.05 -3.09
N PHE A 312 -13.67 4.20 -3.73
CA PHE A 312 -12.47 5.03 -3.75
C PHE A 312 -12.79 6.46 -3.31
N ALA A 313 -11.91 6.99 -2.46
CA ALA A 313 -11.87 8.39 -2.10
C ALA A 313 -10.54 8.98 -2.62
N ILE A 314 -10.63 9.93 -3.53
CA ILE A 314 -9.49 10.48 -4.28
C ILE A 314 -9.46 11.98 -4.05
N ARG A 315 -8.31 12.51 -3.60
CA ARG A 315 -8.07 13.95 -3.48
C ARG A 315 -6.98 14.35 -4.46
N CYS A 316 -7.29 15.29 -5.33
CA CYS A 316 -6.39 15.88 -6.32
C CYS A 316 -6.03 17.30 -5.89
N ASP A 317 -4.80 17.50 -5.43
CA ASP A 317 -4.28 18.80 -5.02
C ASP A 317 -4.21 19.72 -6.26
N GLU A 318 -4.47 21.01 -6.10
CA GLU A 318 -4.47 22.03 -7.16
C GLU A 318 -3.92 23.36 -6.63
N HIS A 319 -3.55 24.27 -7.54
CA HIS A 319 -3.20 25.62 -7.16
C HIS A 319 -4.45 26.42 -6.78
N PRO A 320 -4.46 27.12 -5.63
CA PRO A 320 -5.55 27.99 -5.21
C PRO A 320 -6.06 28.93 -6.32
N GLY A 321 -7.37 28.97 -6.54
CA GLY A 321 -8.03 29.83 -7.53
C GLY A 321 -7.77 29.49 -9.01
N GLU A 322 -7.01 28.43 -9.32
CA GLU A 322 -6.77 28.03 -10.69
C GLU A 322 -7.99 27.30 -11.27
N LYS A 323 -8.39 27.70 -12.49
CA LYS A 323 -9.54 27.09 -13.15
C LYS A 323 -9.18 25.70 -13.68
N LEU A 324 -9.96 24.69 -13.30
CA LEU A 324 -9.85 23.33 -13.82
C LEU A 324 -10.22 23.28 -15.30
N ASN A 325 -9.54 22.41 -16.05
CA ASN A 325 -9.84 22.18 -17.45
C ASN A 325 -10.94 21.11 -17.59
N GLN A 326 -12.16 21.51 -17.93
CA GLN A 326 -13.29 20.61 -18.11
C GLN A 326 -13.41 20.21 -19.58
N GLY A 327 -13.00 18.99 -19.91
CA GLY A 327 -13.04 18.47 -21.28
C GLY A 327 -14.42 18.02 -21.74
N ALA A 328 -15.22 17.46 -20.82
CA ALA A 328 -16.57 16.93 -21.07
C ALA A 328 -17.64 17.77 -20.38
N THR A 329 -18.87 17.72 -20.92
CA THR A 329 -20.06 18.39 -20.35
C THR A 329 -21.21 17.45 -20.00
N GLN A 330 -21.07 16.17 -20.35
CA GLN A 330 -22.03 15.11 -20.11
C GLN A 330 -21.27 13.78 -19.98
N ASP A 331 -21.96 12.76 -19.47
CA ASP A 331 -21.43 11.40 -19.38
C ASP A 331 -21.15 10.81 -20.77
N ASP A 332 -20.21 9.88 -20.81
CA ASP A 332 -19.71 9.16 -22.00
C ASP A 332 -19.17 10.03 -23.14
N ASP A 333 -18.77 11.27 -22.82
CA ASP A 333 -18.13 12.17 -23.75
C ASP A 333 -16.62 11.95 -23.79
N ALA A 334 -16.10 11.51 -24.94
CA ALA A 334 -14.68 11.31 -25.13
C ALA A 334 -13.85 12.60 -25.06
N ALA A 335 -14.48 13.78 -25.07
CA ALA A 335 -13.79 15.03 -24.82
C ALA A 335 -13.21 15.13 -23.39
N LEU A 336 -13.68 14.28 -22.45
CA LEU A 336 -13.12 14.15 -21.10
C LEU A 336 -11.59 14.02 -21.10
N TRP A 337 -11.03 13.26 -22.05
CA TRP A 337 -9.58 13.04 -22.14
C TRP A 337 -8.77 14.27 -22.58
N TYR A 338 -9.41 15.35 -23.05
CA TYR A 338 -8.74 16.63 -23.34
C TYR A 338 -8.72 17.59 -22.13
N GLY A 339 -9.34 17.20 -21.00
CA GLY A 339 -9.37 17.96 -19.76
C GLY A 339 -8.63 17.29 -18.61
N ASP A 340 -8.82 17.84 -17.40
CA ASP A 340 -8.41 17.18 -16.17
C ASP A 340 -9.29 15.95 -15.94
N ALA A 341 -8.68 14.83 -15.56
CA ALA A 341 -9.41 13.61 -15.27
C ALA A 341 -8.62 12.67 -14.35
N VAL A 342 -9.36 11.83 -13.64
CA VAL A 342 -8.83 10.65 -12.97
C VAL A 342 -9.36 9.41 -13.67
N GLU A 343 -8.48 8.44 -13.91
CA GLU A 343 -8.85 7.14 -14.47
C GLU A 343 -8.59 6.02 -13.47
N ILE A 344 -9.61 5.20 -13.25
CA ILE A 344 -9.54 3.96 -12.47
C ILE A 344 -9.47 2.81 -13.48
N LEU A 345 -8.33 2.11 -13.50
CA LEU A 345 -8.08 0.93 -14.32
C LEU A 345 -8.17 -0.30 -13.43
N LEU A 346 -9.09 -1.22 -13.71
CA LEU A 346 -9.43 -2.30 -12.78
C LEU A 346 -9.44 -3.67 -13.50
N GLU A 347 -8.39 -4.45 -13.30
CA GLU A 347 -8.29 -5.85 -13.73
C GLU A 347 -8.76 -6.78 -12.60
N THR A 348 -9.74 -7.62 -12.92
CA THR A 348 -10.30 -8.60 -11.99
C THR A 348 -9.80 -9.99 -12.29
N GLU A 349 -10.19 -10.97 -11.47
CA GLU A 349 -9.90 -12.36 -11.76
C GLU A 349 -10.68 -12.93 -12.96
N SER A 350 -11.69 -12.21 -13.42
CA SER A 350 -12.60 -12.68 -14.48
C SER A 350 -12.49 -11.86 -15.76
N HIS A 351 -11.77 -10.72 -15.74
CA HIS A 351 -11.80 -9.77 -16.83
C HIS A 351 -10.47 -9.06 -17.06
N SER A 352 -10.20 -8.67 -18.32
CA SER A 352 -8.91 -8.05 -18.71
C SER A 352 -8.64 -6.75 -17.97
N TYR A 353 -9.47 -5.73 -18.14
CA TYR A 353 -9.66 -4.63 -17.19
C TYR A 353 -10.81 -3.73 -17.63
N TYR A 354 -11.34 -2.96 -16.68
CA TYR A 354 -12.27 -1.86 -16.91
C TYR A 354 -11.52 -0.52 -16.79
N GLN A 355 -11.96 0.50 -17.52
CA GLN A 355 -11.48 1.87 -17.40
C GLN A 355 -12.68 2.75 -17.06
N ILE A 356 -12.61 3.45 -15.93
CA ILE A 356 -13.61 4.42 -15.50
C ILE A 356 -12.90 5.76 -15.34
N ALA A 357 -13.27 6.74 -16.16
CA ALA A 357 -12.70 8.07 -16.15
C ALA A 357 -13.70 9.06 -15.55
N VAL A 358 -13.23 9.91 -14.64
CA VAL A 358 -14.05 10.89 -13.91
C VAL A 358 -13.42 12.27 -14.07
N SER A 359 -14.20 13.24 -14.53
CA SER A 359 -13.78 14.64 -14.60
C SER A 359 -14.03 15.36 -13.26
N PRO A 360 -13.44 16.54 -13.02
CA PRO A 360 -13.71 17.29 -11.80
C PRO A 360 -15.14 17.82 -11.68
N SER A 361 -15.91 17.84 -12.77
CA SER A 361 -17.35 18.18 -12.73
C SER A 361 -18.24 16.97 -12.39
N GLY A 362 -17.65 15.78 -12.25
CA GLY A 362 -18.37 14.54 -11.93
C GLY A 362 -18.89 13.79 -13.15
N THR A 363 -18.62 14.25 -14.37
CA THR A 363 -18.96 13.47 -15.58
C THR A 363 -18.15 12.19 -15.62
N ILE A 364 -18.79 11.08 -15.94
CA ILE A 364 -18.18 9.76 -16.03
C ILE A 364 -18.05 9.32 -17.49
N THR A 365 -17.00 8.57 -17.79
CA THR A 365 -16.94 7.76 -19.02
C THR A 365 -16.36 6.42 -18.67
N ASP A 366 -17.08 5.36 -19.00
CA ASP A 366 -16.67 4.00 -18.74
C ASP A 366 -16.46 3.18 -20.02
N VAL A 367 -15.50 2.26 -19.91
CA VAL A 367 -14.98 1.52 -21.05
C VAL A 367 -14.58 0.13 -20.59
N ASP A 368 -15.16 -0.89 -21.22
CA ASP A 368 -14.62 -2.24 -21.14
C ASP A 368 -13.41 -2.37 -22.10
N ARG A 369 -12.27 -2.76 -21.53
CA ARG A 369 -11.00 -3.00 -22.22
C ARG A 369 -10.74 -4.51 -22.31
N GLN A 370 -11.49 -5.16 -23.20
CA GLN A 370 -11.29 -6.57 -23.53
C GLN A 370 -10.15 -6.73 -24.56
N GLY A 371 -8.96 -7.12 -24.10
CA GLY A 371 -7.77 -7.21 -24.95
C GLY A 371 -7.40 -5.85 -25.58
N ASN A 372 -7.31 -5.78 -26.91
CA ASN A 372 -7.06 -4.53 -27.64
C ASN A 372 -8.35 -3.78 -28.04
N GLN A 373 -9.53 -4.30 -27.67
CA GLN A 373 -10.80 -3.67 -28.01
C GLN A 373 -11.20 -2.63 -26.97
N ARG A 374 -11.98 -1.65 -27.42
CA ARG A 374 -12.50 -0.56 -26.60
C ARG A 374 -14.02 -0.53 -26.74
N GLN A 375 -14.72 -1.05 -25.74
CA GLN A 375 -16.19 -1.12 -25.77
C GLN A 375 -16.76 0.01 -24.92
N MET A 376 -17.23 1.06 -25.58
CA MET A 376 -17.79 2.28 -24.95
C MET A 376 -19.25 2.12 -24.53
N GLN A 377 -19.83 0.94 -24.72
CA GLN A 377 -21.23 0.64 -24.43
C GLN A 377 -21.41 -0.08 -23.09
N TRP A 378 -20.30 -0.39 -22.40
CA TRP A 378 -20.31 -1.00 -21.08
C TRP A 378 -20.49 0.10 -20.05
N ASP A 379 -21.43 -0.08 -19.13
CA ASP A 379 -21.76 0.89 -18.08
C ASP A 379 -21.41 0.31 -16.70
N SER A 380 -20.53 0.99 -16.00
CA SER A 380 -19.99 0.57 -14.70
C SER A 380 -21.03 0.50 -13.59
N LYS A 381 -22.19 1.17 -13.77
CA LYS A 381 -23.18 1.47 -12.73
C LYS A 381 -22.59 2.19 -11.53
N ALA A 382 -21.46 2.88 -11.72
CA ALA A 382 -20.81 3.60 -10.64
C ALA A 382 -21.65 4.79 -10.19
N GLU A 383 -21.70 4.99 -8.88
CA GLU A 383 -22.21 6.22 -8.28
C GLU A 383 -21.01 7.09 -7.95
N VAL A 384 -20.99 8.32 -8.47
CA VAL A 384 -19.87 9.25 -8.32
C VAL A 384 -20.35 10.61 -7.85
N ALA A 385 -19.59 11.20 -6.92
CA ALA A 385 -19.74 12.59 -6.53
C ALA A 385 -18.36 13.25 -6.48
N THR A 386 -18.32 14.53 -6.81
CA THR A 386 -17.10 15.33 -6.79
C THR A 386 -17.34 16.63 -6.04
N GLN A 387 -16.29 17.15 -5.42
CA GLN A 387 -16.30 18.48 -4.84
C GLN A 387 -15.09 19.26 -5.35
N ILE A 388 -15.33 20.48 -5.81
CA ILE A 388 -14.27 21.43 -6.16
C ILE A 388 -14.13 22.42 -5.00
N ALA A 389 -12.95 22.46 -4.41
CA ALA A 389 -12.52 23.46 -3.45
C ALA A 389 -11.46 24.38 -4.10
N ASP A 390 -10.92 25.32 -3.32
CA ASP A 390 -9.96 26.29 -3.83
C ASP A 390 -8.62 25.66 -4.20
N ASP A 391 -8.08 24.80 -3.33
CA ASP A 391 -6.75 24.18 -3.43
C ASP A 391 -6.79 22.69 -3.86
N HIS A 392 -7.97 22.17 -4.19
CA HIS A 392 -8.15 20.78 -4.58
C HIS A 392 -9.52 20.48 -5.18
N TRP A 393 -9.64 19.30 -5.75
CA TRP A 393 -10.93 18.65 -5.98
C TRP A 393 -10.89 17.18 -5.53
N THR A 394 -12.05 16.62 -5.29
CA THR A 394 -12.22 15.25 -4.77
C THR A 394 -13.12 14.43 -5.68
N ILE A 395 -12.92 13.11 -5.62
CA ILE A 395 -13.84 12.10 -6.15
C ILE A 395 -14.15 11.14 -5.02
N GLU A 396 -15.44 10.92 -4.82
CA GLU A 396 -15.95 9.78 -4.08
C GLU A 396 -16.75 8.91 -5.03
N ILE A 397 -16.37 7.64 -5.14
CA ILE A 397 -16.97 6.73 -6.11
C ILE A 397 -17.24 5.37 -5.49
N ARG A 398 -18.44 4.86 -5.73
CA ARG A 398 -18.86 3.48 -5.49
C ARG A 398 -18.95 2.77 -6.82
N ILE A 399 -18.25 1.65 -6.97
CA ILE A 399 -18.29 0.80 -8.16
C ILE A 399 -18.91 -0.55 -7.77
N PRO A 400 -20.11 -0.89 -8.28
CA PRO A 400 -20.74 -2.19 -8.06
C PRO A 400 -19.94 -3.33 -8.69
N VAL A 401 -19.83 -4.44 -7.96
CA VAL A 401 -19.14 -5.66 -8.38
C VAL A 401 -20.12 -6.82 -8.34
N THR A 402 -20.16 -7.59 -9.42
CA THR A 402 -21.03 -8.77 -9.55
C THR A 402 -20.24 -10.01 -9.95
N GLN A 403 -20.68 -11.17 -9.49
CA GLN A 403 -20.20 -12.46 -10.00
C GLN A 403 -21.08 -12.99 -11.14
N ASP A 404 -22.20 -12.31 -11.44
CA ASP A 404 -23.10 -12.68 -12.53
C ASP A 404 -22.55 -12.18 -13.88
N GLU A 405 -22.24 -13.12 -14.76
CA GLU A 405 -21.71 -12.87 -16.11
C GLU A 405 -22.83 -12.74 -17.17
N ASN A 406 -24.11 -12.93 -16.80
CA ASN A 406 -25.23 -12.91 -17.75
C ASN A 406 -25.51 -11.52 -18.34
N ASP A 407 -25.06 -10.46 -17.65
CA ASP A 407 -25.13 -9.08 -18.12
C ASP A 407 -23.72 -8.48 -18.29
N PRO A 408 -22.99 -8.85 -19.36
CA PRO A 408 -21.60 -8.44 -19.56
C PRO A 408 -21.44 -6.96 -19.93
N LEU A 409 -22.55 -6.23 -20.11
CA LEU A 409 -22.54 -4.81 -20.46
C LEU A 409 -22.68 -3.91 -19.23
N HIS A 410 -22.87 -4.48 -18.04
CA HIS A 410 -23.06 -3.70 -16.83
C HIS A 410 -22.23 -4.22 -15.65
N GLN A 411 -21.78 -3.29 -14.81
CA GLN A 411 -21.02 -3.57 -13.58
C GLN A 411 -19.65 -4.22 -13.80
N VAL A 412 -18.82 -4.18 -12.76
CA VAL A 412 -17.53 -4.88 -12.76
C VAL A 412 -17.77 -6.36 -12.46
N ILE A 413 -17.39 -7.24 -13.38
CA ILE A 413 -17.43 -8.68 -13.15
C ILE A 413 -16.22 -9.13 -12.33
N GLY A 414 -16.47 -9.69 -11.15
CA GLY A 414 -15.47 -10.30 -10.29
C GLY A 414 -15.97 -10.54 -8.86
N ARG A 415 -15.06 -10.94 -7.98
CA ARG A 415 -15.31 -11.14 -6.56
C ARG A 415 -14.40 -10.26 -5.70
N GLN A 416 -14.67 -10.18 -4.39
CA GLN A 416 -13.76 -9.48 -3.49
C GLN A 416 -12.34 -10.04 -3.61
N PRO A 417 -11.33 -9.20 -3.89
CA PRO A 417 -9.98 -9.68 -4.16
C PRO A 417 -9.32 -10.21 -2.90
N THR A 418 -8.51 -11.26 -3.04
CA THR A 418 -7.83 -11.95 -1.92
C THR A 418 -6.34 -12.05 -2.19
N PRO A 419 -5.49 -12.38 -1.19
CA PRO A 419 -4.07 -12.60 -1.48
C PRO A 419 -3.81 -13.77 -2.45
N SER A 420 -4.73 -14.74 -2.51
CA SER A 420 -4.58 -15.92 -3.37
C SER A 420 -5.07 -15.66 -4.80
N LEU A 421 -6.11 -14.84 -4.95
CA LEU A 421 -6.64 -14.31 -6.22
C LEU A 421 -6.82 -12.78 -6.08
N PRO A 422 -5.73 -12.00 -6.23
CA PRO A 422 -5.78 -10.56 -6.14
C PRO A 422 -6.35 -9.96 -7.42
N TRP A 423 -6.86 -8.74 -7.31
CA TRP A 423 -7.07 -7.87 -8.46
C TRP A 423 -5.78 -7.11 -8.76
N HIS A 424 -5.71 -6.56 -9.96
CA HIS A 424 -4.69 -5.58 -10.30
C HIS A 424 -5.36 -4.29 -10.73
N PHE A 425 -4.79 -3.15 -10.36
CA PHE A 425 -5.41 -1.86 -10.66
C PHE A 425 -4.39 -0.74 -10.86
N ASN A 426 -4.85 0.36 -11.43
CA ASN A 426 -4.14 1.62 -11.36
C ASN A 426 -5.13 2.76 -11.15
N ILE A 427 -4.71 3.78 -10.42
CA ILE A 427 -5.41 5.07 -10.38
C ILE A 427 -4.47 6.08 -11.00
N CYS A 428 -4.92 6.72 -12.06
CA CYS A 428 -4.15 7.64 -12.86
C CYS A 428 -4.80 9.03 -12.81
N ARG A 429 -4.00 10.08 -12.89
CA ARG A 429 -4.48 11.46 -13.04
C ARG A 429 -3.80 12.10 -14.23
N GLN A 430 -4.59 12.77 -15.04
CA GLN A 430 -4.13 13.73 -16.04
C GLN A 430 -4.52 15.14 -15.61
N ARG A 431 -3.58 16.08 -15.76
CA ARG A 431 -3.77 17.50 -15.53
C ARG A 431 -3.32 18.26 -16.76
N ILE A 432 -4.21 19.05 -17.37
CA ILE A 432 -3.98 19.71 -18.65
C ILE A 432 -4.14 21.23 -18.50
N ARG A 433 -3.10 21.98 -18.90
CA ARG A 433 -3.10 23.44 -18.99
C ARG A 433 -2.54 23.88 -20.34
N ASP A 434 -2.76 25.14 -20.70
CA ASP A 434 -2.29 25.69 -21.98
C ASP A 434 -0.77 25.58 -22.17
N ASN A 435 -0.01 25.65 -21.08
CA ASN A 435 1.44 25.57 -21.10
C ASN A 435 1.99 24.16 -20.83
N GLY A 436 1.17 23.13 -20.59
CA GLY A 436 1.68 21.76 -20.43
C GLY A 436 0.69 20.75 -19.85
N ALA A 437 1.15 19.51 -19.75
CA ALA A 437 0.42 18.40 -19.14
C ALA A 437 1.27 17.71 -18.07
N GLU A 438 0.62 17.23 -17.01
CA GLU A 438 1.22 16.33 -16.02
C GLU A 438 0.38 15.06 -15.91
N TYR A 439 1.06 13.92 -15.96
CA TYR A 439 0.45 12.60 -15.82
C TYR A 439 1.05 11.91 -14.60
N SER A 440 0.19 11.36 -13.74
CA SER A 440 0.63 10.62 -12.55
C SER A 440 -0.21 9.38 -12.34
N ALA A 441 0.35 8.38 -11.67
CA ALA A 441 -0.32 7.11 -11.40
C ALA A 441 0.11 6.53 -10.05
N PHE A 442 -0.77 5.73 -9.43
CA PHE A 442 -0.44 5.01 -8.20
C PHE A 442 0.67 3.98 -8.45
N SER A 443 0.62 3.32 -9.61
CA SER A 443 1.70 2.52 -10.16
C SER A 443 2.18 3.14 -11.48
N PRO A 444 3.27 3.94 -11.46
CA PRO A 444 3.86 4.50 -12.68
C PRO A 444 4.19 3.43 -13.71
N THR A 445 3.92 3.72 -14.98
CA THR A 445 4.12 2.76 -16.06
C THR A 445 5.52 2.84 -16.67
N GLY A 446 6.22 3.97 -16.48
CA GLY A 446 7.50 4.23 -17.14
C GLY A 446 7.35 4.53 -18.62
N THR A 447 6.13 4.86 -19.06
CA THR A 447 5.77 5.17 -20.45
C THR A 447 4.87 6.40 -20.51
N GLU A 448 4.60 6.91 -21.70
CA GLU A 448 3.71 8.07 -21.90
C GLU A 448 2.23 7.76 -21.63
N GLY A 449 1.85 6.48 -21.47
CA GLY A 449 0.46 6.05 -21.34
C GLY A 449 0.16 5.28 -20.06
N PHE A 450 -1.12 5.28 -19.66
CA PHE A 450 -1.60 4.61 -18.45
C PHE A 450 -1.78 3.10 -18.59
N HIS A 451 -2.03 2.61 -19.81
CA HIS A 451 -2.54 1.26 -20.06
C HIS A 451 -1.44 0.17 -20.17
N GLN A 452 -0.57 0.08 -19.16
CA GLN A 452 0.41 -1.01 -19.03
C GLN A 452 -0.07 -2.02 -17.98
N VAL A 453 -0.85 -3.02 -18.40
CA VAL A 453 -1.50 -4.00 -17.50
C VAL A 453 -0.49 -4.67 -16.56
N MET A 454 0.68 -5.06 -17.06
CA MET A 454 1.73 -5.71 -16.24
C MET A 454 2.37 -4.78 -15.18
N LYS A 455 2.09 -3.48 -15.22
CA LYS A 455 2.49 -2.48 -14.22
C LYS A 455 1.38 -2.14 -13.23
N PHE A 456 0.17 -2.66 -13.38
CA PHE A 456 -0.90 -2.41 -12.43
C PHE A 456 -0.52 -2.91 -11.03
N ALA A 457 -0.83 -2.11 -10.02
CA ALA A 457 -0.62 -2.42 -8.61
C ALA A 457 -1.47 -3.61 -8.18
N GLN A 458 -1.04 -4.29 -7.13
CA GLN A 458 -1.84 -5.35 -6.51
C GLN A 458 -2.92 -4.77 -5.61
N PHE A 459 -4.11 -5.36 -5.68
CA PHE A 459 -5.27 -4.96 -4.90
C PHE A 459 -5.92 -6.18 -4.26
N TYR A 460 -6.03 -6.20 -2.94
CA TYR A 460 -6.53 -7.37 -2.20
C TYR A 460 -7.02 -7.03 -0.79
N ASP A 461 -7.91 -7.86 -0.27
CA ASP A 461 -8.35 -7.84 1.12
C ASP A 461 -7.44 -8.67 2.04
N GLY A 462 -7.35 -8.24 3.31
CA GLY A 462 -6.79 -9.03 4.39
C GLY A 462 -5.38 -8.64 4.83
N LYS A 463 -4.63 -9.64 5.32
CA LYS A 463 -3.31 -9.44 5.95
C LYS A 463 -2.26 -9.10 4.89
N SER A 464 -1.23 -8.36 5.32
CA SER A 464 -0.07 -8.05 4.47
C SER A 464 0.53 -9.33 3.88
N THR A 465 0.64 -9.37 2.56
CA THR A 465 1.20 -10.51 1.82
C THR A 465 2.34 -10.04 0.94
N LYS A 466 3.40 -10.85 0.90
CA LYS A 466 4.48 -10.71 -0.08
C LYS A 466 4.16 -11.61 -1.27
N PHE A 467 3.98 -11.00 -2.43
CA PHE A 467 3.71 -11.72 -3.67
C PHE A 467 5.01 -12.09 -4.36
N ASP A 468 4.99 -13.23 -5.04
CA ASP A 468 6.07 -13.58 -5.95
C ASP A 468 6.05 -12.61 -7.14
N ALA A 469 7.21 -12.09 -7.48
CA ALA A 469 7.38 -11.16 -8.58
C ALA A 469 8.40 -11.70 -9.58
N ALA A 470 8.27 -11.32 -10.84
CA ALA A 470 9.35 -11.45 -11.79
C ALA A 470 10.52 -10.53 -11.37
N PRO A 471 11.75 -10.84 -11.77
CA PRO A 471 12.84 -9.86 -11.69
C PRO A 471 12.38 -8.54 -12.30
N PRO A 472 12.72 -7.38 -11.71
CA PRO A 472 12.40 -6.09 -12.29
C PRO A 472 12.93 -6.04 -13.73
N GLU A 473 12.09 -5.62 -14.67
CA GLU A 473 12.58 -5.25 -16.00
C GLU A 473 13.54 -4.06 -15.83
N PRO A 474 14.66 -4.01 -16.57
CA PRO A 474 15.60 -2.89 -16.53
C PRO A 474 15.03 -1.70 -17.33
N ASP A 475 13.81 -1.29 -17.00
CA ASP A 475 13.15 -0.13 -17.58
C ASP A 475 13.67 1.18 -16.97
N PHE A 476 13.13 2.31 -17.45
CA PHE A 476 13.52 3.61 -16.93
C PHE A 476 13.29 3.73 -15.42
N LEU A 477 12.15 3.27 -14.91
CA LEU A 477 11.80 3.43 -13.49
C LEU A 477 12.78 2.70 -12.58
N GLU A 478 13.11 1.45 -12.89
CA GLU A 478 14.03 0.66 -12.07
C GLU A 478 15.46 1.20 -12.16
N THR A 479 15.94 1.52 -13.35
CA THR A 479 17.29 2.08 -13.53
C THR A 479 17.42 3.45 -12.87
N ASN A 480 16.41 4.31 -13.00
CA ASN A 480 16.33 5.61 -12.33
C ASN A 480 16.28 5.47 -10.80
N ARG A 481 15.54 4.49 -10.28
CA ARG A 481 15.49 4.19 -8.83
C ARG A 481 16.87 3.79 -8.31
N VAL A 482 17.60 2.94 -9.03
CA VAL A 482 18.96 2.51 -8.67
C VAL A 482 19.93 3.70 -8.68
N ALA A 483 19.91 4.53 -9.73
CA ALA A 483 20.75 5.73 -9.83
C ALA A 483 20.44 6.75 -8.71
N THR A 484 19.16 6.96 -8.40
CA THR A 484 18.72 7.83 -7.31
C THR A 484 19.19 7.32 -5.94
N ASP A 485 19.20 6.00 -5.72
CA ASP A 485 19.68 5.42 -4.47
C ASP A 485 21.20 5.59 -4.30
N LEU A 486 21.98 5.57 -5.38
CA LEU A 486 23.40 5.93 -5.36
C LEU A 486 23.60 7.39 -4.93
N ALA A 487 22.85 8.32 -5.51
CA ALA A 487 22.90 9.74 -5.16
C ALA A 487 22.54 9.97 -3.69
N ARG A 488 21.46 9.33 -3.20
CA ARG A 488 21.04 9.42 -1.79
C ARG A 488 22.11 8.91 -0.83
N LYS A 489 22.89 7.91 -1.24
CA LYS A 489 24.02 7.35 -0.47
C LYS A 489 25.30 8.20 -0.58
N GLY A 490 25.25 9.35 -1.24
CA GLY A 490 26.40 10.24 -1.45
C GLY A 490 27.39 9.74 -2.52
N LYS A 491 27.04 8.69 -3.28
CA LYS A 491 27.87 8.15 -4.36
C LYS A 491 27.63 8.89 -5.67
N HIS A 492 27.93 10.18 -5.68
CA HIS A 492 27.56 11.07 -6.78
C HIS A 492 28.24 10.74 -8.11
N GLU A 493 29.47 10.23 -8.13
CA GLU A 493 30.13 9.83 -9.39
C GLU A 493 29.45 8.60 -10.02
N ASP A 494 29.13 7.60 -9.19
CA ASP A 494 28.40 6.40 -9.63
C ASP A 494 26.99 6.77 -10.12
N ALA A 495 26.30 7.65 -9.38
CA ALA A 495 24.97 8.13 -9.72
C ALA A 495 24.97 8.90 -11.04
N LEU A 496 25.91 9.83 -11.21
CA LEU A 496 26.09 10.60 -12.45
C LEU A 496 26.29 9.65 -13.63
N THR A 497 27.22 8.69 -13.50
CA THR A 497 27.49 7.70 -14.54
C THR A 497 26.24 6.90 -14.89
N ALA A 498 25.47 6.46 -13.90
CA ALA A 498 24.22 5.75 -14.10
C ALA A 498 23.16 6.59 -14.83
N PHE A 499 22.97 7.86 -14.42
CA PHE A 499 22.01 8.75 -15.06
C PHE A 499 22.37 9.08 -16.52
N VAL A 500 23.66 9.29 -16.82
CA VAL A 500 24.12 9.49 -18.20
C VAL A 500 23.88 8.23 -19.05
N ALA A 501 24.11 7.04 -18.49
CA ALA A 501 23.83 5.78 -19.18
C ALA A 501 22.33 5.59 -19.46
N ILE A 502 21.45 5.98 -18.52
CA ILE A 502 20.00 5.98 -18.72
C ILE A 502 19.62 6.93 -19.86
N ALA A 503 20.14 8.15 -19.85
CA ALA A 503 19.85 9.17 -20.85
C ALA A 503 20.33 8.81 -22.27
N ALA A 504 21.36 7.97 -22.38
CA ALA A 504 21.87 7.44 -23.65
C ALA A 504 21.05 6.23 -24.18
N GLY A 505 20.15 5.67 -23.37
CA GLY A 505 19.29 4.55 -23.73
C GLY A 505 18.10 4.94 -24.60
N LYS A 506 17.19 3.98 -24.83
CA LYS A 506 15.91 4.23 -25.50
C LYS A 506 14.91 4.79 -24.48
N VAL A 507 14.84 6.12 -24.41
CA VAL A 507 14.01 6.87 -23.46
C VAL A 507 13.24 7.98 -24.18
N THR A 508 12.15 8.47 -23.59
CA THR A 508 11.45 9.67 -24.07
C THR A 508 12.26 10.94 -23.79
N ASP A 509 11.90 12.06 -24.43
CA ASP A 509 12.54 13.35 -24.14
C ASP A 509 12.33 13.78 -22.68
N PHE A 510 11.17 13.45 -22.10
CA PHE A 510 10.88 13.72 -20.70
C PHE A 510 11.77 12.90 -19.75
N GLN A 511 11.91 11.61 -20.01
CA GLN A 511 12.81 10.71 -19.28
C GLN A 511 14.27 11.11 -19.42
N LYS A 512 14.72 11.45 -20.63
CA LYS A 512 16.08 11.92 -20.90
C LYS A 512 16.38 13.21 -20.14
N SER A 513 15.45 14.16 -20.18
CA SER A 513 15.57 15.43 -19.44
C SER A 513 15.68 15.20 -17.94
N ALA A 514 14.84 14.34 -17.37
CA ALA A 514 14.87 14.00 -15.94
C ALA A 514 16.18 13.32 -15.52
N ALA A 515 16.69 12.37 -16.31
CA ALA A 515 17.95 11.69 -16.03
C ALA A 515 19.15 12.65 -16.10
N LEU A 516 19.24 13.46 -17.17
CA LEU A 516 20.34 14.43 -17.33
C LEU A 516 20.30 15.55 -16.28
N GLU A 517 19.12 15.97 -15.86
CA GLU A 517 18.97 16.92 -14.74
C GLU A 517 19.56 16.34 -13.44
N GLN A 518 19.27 15.08 -13.10
CA GLN A 518 19.86 14.41 -11.93
C GLN A 518 21.38 14.17 -12.07
N ALA A 519 21.85 13.89 -13.29
CA ALA A 519 23.28 13.81 -13.59
C ALA A 519 23.97 15.16 -13.33
N ALA A 520 23.37 16.26 -13.79
CA ALA A 520 23.89 17.60 -13.59
C ALA A 520 23.89 18.02 -12.12
N ILE A 521 22.87 17.65 -11.34
CA ILE A 521 22.86 17.83 -9.87
C ILE A 521 24.07 17.11 -9.25
N SER A 522 24.31 15.85 -9.63
CA SER A 522 25.45 15.08 -9.12
C SER A 522 26.79 15.70 -9.52
N ALA A 523 26.92 16.20 -10.75
CA ALA A 523 28.11 16.92 -11.23
C ALA A 523 28.36 18.21 -10.43
N ARG A 524 27.32 19.01 -10.18
CA ARG A 524 27.40 20.22 -9.34
C ARG A 524 27.85 19.90 -7.91
N ILE A 525 27.34 18.83 -7.31
CA ILE A 525 27.75 18.41 -5.95
C ILE A 525 29.24 18.03 -5.93
N LEU A 526 29.74 17.41 -6.99
CA LEU A 526 31.15 17.10 -7.19
C LEU A 526 32.01 18.32 -7.58
N LYS A 527 31.38 19.49 -7.78
CA LYS A 527 32.00 20.73 -8.27
C LYS A 527 32.56 20.65 -9.69
N ASP A 528 32.06 19.71 -10.50
CA ASP A 528 32.39 19.58 -11.92
C ASP A 528 31.38 20.36 -12.77
N PHE A 529 31.52 21.69 -12.77
CA PHE A 529 30.58 22.59 -13.44
C PHE A 529 30.67 22.52 -14.96
N GLU A 530 31.85 22.24 -15.53
CA GLU A 530 31.99 22.05 -16.98
C GLU A 530 31.18 20.85 -17.46
N ARG A 531 31.23 19.74 -16.72
CA ARG A 531 30.42 18.56 -17.03
C ARG A 531 28.93 18.83 -16.79
N ALA A 532 28.58 19.52 -15.71
CA ALA A 532 27.19 19.92 -15.46
C ALA A 532 26.60 20.75 -16.60
N GLU A 533 27.41 21.62 -17.21
CA GLU A 533 26.99 22.45 -18.34
C GLU A 533 26.81 21.65 -19.63
N LYS A 534 27.77 20.79 -19.97
CA LYS A 534 27.62 19.87 -21.11
C LYS A 534 26.41 18.95 -20.99
N LEU A 535 26.00 18.62 -19.76
CA LEU A 535 24.78 17.85 -19.51
C LEU A 535 23.53 18.70 -19.76
N ALA A 536 23.55 20.00 -19.40
CA ALA A 536 22.46 20.93 -19.67
C ALA A 536 22.18 21.07 -21.18
N GLU A 537 23.23 21.18 -21.99
CA GLU A 537 23.16 21.27 -23.46
C GLU A 537 22.53 20.03 -24.13
N GLN A 538 22.52 18.88 -23.45
CA GLN A 538 21.96 17.62 -23.96
C GLN A 538 20.49 17.40 -23.58
N ILE A 539 19.92 18.26 -22.74
CA ILE A 539 18.55 18.15 -22.25
C ILE A 539 17.58 18.62 -23.35
N PRO A 540 16.65 17.75 -23.82
CA PRO A 540 15.76 18.10 -24.92
C PRO A 540 14.63 19.06 -24.54
N ILE A 541 14.17 19.06 -23.28
CA ILE A 541 13.14 20.01 -22.83
C ILE A 541 13.82 21.33 -22.43
N GLU A 542 13.56 22.38 -23.21
CA GLU A 542 14.21 23.69 -23.06
C GLU A 542 14.10 24.27 -21.64
N ALA A 543 12.91 24.26 -21.02
CA ALA A 543 12.72 24.74 -19.66
C ALA A 543 13.58 23.98 -18.62
N VAL A 544 13.78 22.67 -18.81
CA VAL A 544 14.65 21.86 -17.94
C VAL A 544 16.12 22.19 -18.20
N SER A 545 16.52 22.32 -19.46
CA SER A 545 17.88 22.73 -19.85
C SER A 545 18.25 24.09 -19.24
N LYS A 546 17.40 25.10 -19.42
CA LYS A 546 17.58 26.44 -18.84
C LYS A 546 17.67 26.41 -17.33
N THR A 547 16.78 25.67 -16.66
CA THR A 547 16.83 25.51 -15.19
C THR A 547 18.17 24.92 -14.73
N VAL A 548 18.65 23.87 -15.40
CA VAL A 548 19.93 23.24 -15.06
C VAL A 548 21.09 24.22 -15.25
N HIS A 549 21.09 24.99 -16.33
CA HIS A 549 22.09 26.02 -16.59
C HIS A 549 22.06 27.14 -15.55
N MET A 550 20.87 27.63 -15.17
CA MET A 550 20.70 28.60 -14.09
C MET A 550 21.27 28.07 -12.75
N GLU A 551 20.98 26.82 -12.39
CA GLU A 551 21.56 26.20 -11.19
C GLU A 551 23.09 26.01 -11.28
N ASN A 552 23.63 25.77 -12.48
CA ASN A 552 25.08 25.71 -12.70
C ASN A 552 25.73 27.07 -12.43
N LEU A 553 25.13 28.17 -12.89
CA LEU A 553 25.62 29.53 -12.64
C LEU A 553 25.53 29.90 -11.15
N LEU A 554 24.42 29.59 -10.48
CA LEU A 554 24.29 29.79 -9.02
C LEU A 554 25.35 28.99 -8.24
N GLY A 555 25.55 27.72 -8.61
CA GLY A 555 26.58 26.87 -8.00
C GLY A 555 27.99 27.43 -8.15
N GLN A 556 28.25 28.17 -9.24
CA GLN A 556 29.51 28.85 -9.52
C GLN A 556 29.61 30.27 -8.93
N ARG A 557 28.57 30.76 -8.22
CA ARG A 557 28.46 32.15 -7.74
C ARG A 557 28.46 33.20 -8.87
N LYS A 558 27.84 32.86 -10.01
CA LYS A 558 27.73 33.70 -11.20
C LYS A 558 26.32 34.28 -11.36
N ALA A 559 25.76 34.83 -10.29
CA ALA A 559 24.41 35.40 -10.32
C ALA A 559 24.25 36.56 -11.31
N GLU A 560 25.30 37.35 -11.54
CA GLU A 560 25.29 38.45 -12.52
C GLU A 560 25.15 37.92 -13.96
N GLU A 561 25.87 36.84 -14.31
CA GLU A 561 25.76 36.18 -15.63
C GLU A 561 24.35 35.59 -15.81
N LEU A 562 23.82 34.93 -14.78
CA LEU A 562 22.46 34.38 -14.81
C LEU A 562 21.41 35.47 -15.08
N ILE A 563 21.53 36.63 -14.44
CA ILE A 563 20.60 37.75 -14.66
C ILE A 563 20.78 38.35 -16.06
N ALA A 564 22.01 38.45 -16.55
CA ALA A 564 22.26 38.93 -17.90
C ALA A 564 21.58 38.04 -18.96
N GLU A 565 21.52 36.73 -18.72
CA GLU A 565 20.93 35.77 -19.66
C GLU A 565 19.42 35.55 -19.46
N PHE A 566 18.97 35.40 -18.21
CA PHE A 566 17.60 34.98 -17.85
C PHE A 566 16.79 36.03 -17.10
N GLY A 567 17.36 37.20 -16.83
CA GLY A 567 16.69 38.27 -16.10
C GLY A 567 15.31 38.62 -16.67
N GLU A 568 15.16 38.57 -18.00
CA GLU A 568 13.92 38.86 -18.72
C GLU A 568 13.26 37.60 -19.34
N GLU A 569 13.69 36.40 -18.93
CA GLU A 569 13.12 35.13 -19.42
C GLU A 569 11.63 35.04 -19.05
N LYS A 570 10.80 34.63 -20.02
CA LYS A 570 9.35 34.49 -19.81
C LYS A 570 9.00 33.14 -19.17
N ILE A 571 9.38 32.98 -17.91
CA ILE A 571 9.19 31.74 -17.15
C ILE A 571 7.72 31.33 -17.09
N GLU A 572 6.78 32.28 -17.10
CA GLU A 572 5.34 32.01 -17.16
C GLU A 572 4.89 31.21 -18.39
N SER A 573 5.68 31.22 -19.47
CA SER A 573 5.41 30.44 -20.68
C SER A 573 5.95 29.00 -20.64
N TRP A 574 6.76 28.68 -19.63
CA TRP A 574 7.29 27.32 -19.45
C TRP A 574 6.17 26.36 -19.04
N PRO A 575 6.40 25.04 -19.19
CA PRO A 575 5.51 24.05 -18.61
C PRO A 575 5.28 24.30 -17.13
N PHE A 576 4.00 24.32 -16.70
CA PHE A 576 3.63 24.67 -15.32
C PHE A 576 4.37 23.84 -14.27
N TRP A 577 4.69 22.58 -14.59
CA TRP A 577 5.41 21.68 -13.70
C TRP A 577 6.90 22.05 -13.53
N LYS A 578 7.39 23.03 -14.29
CA LYS A 578 8.78 23.53 -14.25
C LYS A 578 8.91 25.01 -13.91
N THR A 579 7.82 25.78 -13.89
CA THR A 579 7.87 27.22 -13.64
C THR A 579 8.43 27.59 -12.28
N ALA A 580 8.11 26.81 -11.23
CA ALA A 580 8.59 27.06 -9.87
C ALA A 580 10.13 27.04 -9.79
N ASP A 581 10.77 26.07 -10.45
CA ASP A 581 12.23 25.92 -10.44
C ASP A 581 12.93 27.09 -11.13
N GLY A 582 12.38 27.58 -12.24
CA GLY A 582 12.90 28.75 -12.94
C GLY A 582 12.82 30.02 -12.09
N TYR A 583 11.65 30.25 -11.48
CA TYR A 583 11.43 31.39 -10.59
C TYR A 583 12.34 31.32 -9.36
N ASP A 584 12.50 30.15 -8.75
CA ASP A 584 13.43 29.97 -7.62
C ASP A 584 14.86 30.33 -8.01
N ALA A 585 15.37 29.76 -9.10
CA ALA A 585 16.74 30.00 -9.54
C ALA A 585 16.99 31.49 -9.85
N ARG A 586 16.08 32.14 -10.59
CA ARG A 586 16.21 33.56 -10.92
C ARG A 586 16.04 34.47 -9.70
N GLY A 587 15.08 34.16 -8.83
CA GLY A 587 14.85 34.88 -7.59
C GLY A 587 16.05 34.83 -6.64
N ARG A 588 16.68 33.65 -6.50
CA ARG A 588 17.95 33.49 -5.77
C ARG A 588 19.07 34.33 -6.37
N ALA A 589 19.19 34.37 -7.71
CA ALA A 589 20.20 35.20 -8.37
C ALA A 589 19.99 36.70 -8.11
N PHE A 590 18.74 37.20 -8.23
CA PHE A 590 18.42 38.58 -7.89
C PHE A 590 18.74 38.91 -6.43
N SER A 591 18.49 37.97 -5.51
CA SER A 591 18.82 38.11 -4.10
C SER A 591 20.34 38.17 -3.87
N GLU A 592 21.13 37.36 -4.60
CA GLU A 592 22.60 37.39 -4.49
C GLU A 592 23.19 38.73 -4.96
N VAL A 593 22.67 39.34 -6.03
CA VAL A 593 23.15 40.65 -6.55
C VAL A 593 22.53 41.87 -5.85
N GLY A 594 21.65 41.65 -4.87
CA GLY A 594 21.03 42.72 -4.08
C GLY A 594 19.82 43.39 -4.72
N ASN A 595 19.23 42.82 -5.77
CA ASN A 595 17.97 43.30 -6.34
C ASN A 595 16.77 42.70 -5.57
N GLY A 596 16.50 43.27 -4.40
CA GLY A 596 15.53 42.72 -3.44
C GLY A 596 14.10 42.60 -3.98
N ASP A 597 13.63 43.59 -4.75
CA ASP A 597 12.25 43.62 -5.24
C ASP A 597 11.99 42.53 -6.30
N ARG A 598 12.92 42.35 -7.25
CA ARG A 598 12.79 41.28 -8.26
C ARG A 598 12.94 39.90 -7.64
N ALA A 599 13.86 39.76 -6.67
CA ALA A 599 13.99 38.53 -5.91
C ALA A 599 12.70 38.16 -5.17
N GLU A 600 12.07 39.14 -4.51
CA GLU A 600 10.82 38.94 -3.78
C GLU A 600 9.69 38.48 -4.71
N SER A 601 9.57 39.11 -5.88
CA SER A 601 8.59 38.77 -6.89
C SER A 601 8.74 37.32 -7.37
N ASP A 602 9.94 36.93 -7.79
CA ASP A 602 10.20 35.59 -8.31
C ASP A 602 10.07 34.52 -7.21
N LEU A 603 10.66 34.73 -6.03
CA LEU A 603 10.63 33.74 -4.95
C LEU A 603 9.22 33.52 -4.41
N THR A 604 8.41 34.57 -4.30
CA THR A 604 7.01 34.44 -3.88
C THR A 604 6.20 33.68 -4.94
N ARG A 605 6.45 33.95 -6.23
CA ARG A 605 5.81 33.20 -7.32
C ARG A 605 6.18 31.72 -7.32
N ALA A 606 7.44 31.40 -7.04
CA ALA A 606 7.88 30.02 -6.87
C ALA A 606 7.22 29.36 -5.64
N LEU A 607 7.07 30.08 -4.52
CA LEU A 607 6.42 29.59 -3.31
C LEU A 607 4.93 29.26 -3.50
N GLU A 608 4.22 30.01 -4.34
CA GLU A 608 2.82 29.72 -4.69
C GLU A 608 2.67 28.42 -5.48
N LEU A 609 3.69 28.04 -6.25
CA LEU A 609 3.66 26.92 -7.20
C LEU A 609 4.30 25.64 -6.64
N VAL A 610 5.07 25.75 -5.56
CA VAL A 610 5.78 24.61 -4.96
C VAL A 610 4.84 23.76 -4.10
N THR A 611 4.98 22.45 -4.21
CA THR A 611 4.20 21.51 -3.39
C THR A 611 5.06 20.52 -2.62
N ASP A 612 6.34 20.38 -2.99
CA ASP A 612 7.28 19.57 -2.20
C ASP A 612 7.64 20.31 -0.90
N PRO A 613 7.49 19.66 0.28
CA PRO A 613 7.77 20.32 1.55
C PRO A 613 9.25 20.70 1.76
N ALA A 614 10.20 20.06 1.10
CA ALA A 614 11.62 20.45 1.18
C ALA A 614 11.87 21.72 0.38
N ASP A 615 11.33 21.80 -0.83
CA ASP A 615 11.47 22.98 -1.69
C ASP A 615 10.72 24.19 -1.10
N TRP A 616 9.56 23.97 -0.48
CA TRP A 616 8.85 24.99 0.30
C TRP A 616 9.72 25.59 1.42
N LEU A 617 10.46 24.75 2.16
CA LEU A 617 11.39 25.23 3.20
C LEU A 617 12.58 25.99 2.60
N ASN A 618 13.11 25.55 1.45
CA ASN A 618 14.21 26.24 0.77
C ASN A 618 13.78 27.61 0.24
N LEU A 619 12.58 27.73 -0.32
CA LEU A 619 12.02 28.99 -0.79
C LEU A 619 11.75 29.96 0.35
N LEU A 620 11.12 29.52 1.45
CA LEU A 620 10.92 30.38 2.62
C LEU A 620 12.24 30.86 3.23
N MET A 621 13.27 30.01 3.22
CA MET A 621 14.62 30.40 3.62
C MET A 621 15.17 31.50 2.69
N ALA A 622 15.05 31.34 1.37
CA ALA A 622 15.52 32.32 0.40
C ALA A 622 14.76 33.67 0.54
N ILE A 623 13.44 33.62 0.73
CA ILE A 623 12.59 34.79 0.99
C ILE A 623 13.01 35.49 2.28
N GLY A 624 13.18 34.75 3.38
CA GLY A 624 13.62 35.31 4.65
C GLY A 624 14.98 36.02 4.54
N ILE A 625 15.93 35.39 3.83
CA ILE A 625 17.25 35.99 3.57
C ILE A 625 17.12 37.27 2.73
N ASN A 626 16.29 37.25 1.67
CA ASN A 626 16.09 38.42 0.80
C ASN A 626 15.49 39.59 1.59
N ARG A 627 14.43 39.34 2.35
CA ARG A 627 13.74 40.34 3.17
C ARG A 627 14.66 40.96 4.21
N GLU A 628 15.45 40.12 4.90
CA GLU A 628 16.39 40.59 5.92
C GLU A 628 17.57 41.37 5.29
N LYS A 629 18.21 40.81 4.27
CA LYS A 629 19.47 41.33 3.74
C LYS A 629 19.27 42.45 2.72
N ASN A 630 18.33 42.32 1.79
CA ASN A 630 18.20 43.22 0.65
C ASN A 630 17.08 44.24 0.85
N LEU A 631 15.91 43.80 1.32
CA LEU A 631 14.79 44.71 1.62
C LEU A 631 14.91 45.41 2.98
N LYS A 632 15.82 44.94 3.84
CA LYS A 632 16.06 45.48 5.19
C LYS A 632 14.80 45.49 6.06
N ASP A 633 13.95 44.49 5.88
CA ASP A 633 12.72 44.29 6.65
C ASP A 633 12.84 43.04 7.55
N PRO A 634 13.37 43.20 8.78
CA PRO A 634 13.50 42.09 9.72
C PRO A 634 12.15 41.55 10.20
N THR A 635 11.06 42.33 10.11
CA THR A 635 9.72 41.88 10.52
C THR A 635 9.18 40.91 9.48
N ALA A 636 9.22 41.28 8.20
CA ALA A 636 8.78 40.42 7.12
C ALA A 636 9.67 39.17 6.96
N ALA A 637 10.97 39.28 7.29
CA ALA A 637 11.88 38.13 7.34
C ALA A 637 11.51 37.16 8.48
N LEU A 638 11.23 37.69 9.67
CA LEU A 638 10.77 36.88 10.80
C LEU A 638 9.48 36.13 10.48
N ASP A 639 8.54 36.75 9.76
CA ASP A 639 7.30 36.09 9.35
C ASP A 639 7.54 34.91 8.39
N ALA A 640 8.49 35.03 7.45
CA ALA A 640 8.88 33.93 6.59
C ALA A 640 9.51 32.77 7.39
N TYR A 641 10.42 33.06 8.32
CA TYR A 641 11.01 32.02 9.17
C TYR A 641 10.00 31.39 10.14
N ARG A 642 9.04 32.17 10.67
CA ARG A 642 7.95 31.64 11.50
C ARG A 642 7.08 30.65 10.74
N GLN A 643 6.80 30.90 9.46
CA GLN A 643 6.10 29.93 8.62
C GLN A 643 6.86 28.61 8.57
N MET A 644 8.18 28.63 8.37
CA MET A 644 9.00 27.41 8.38
C MET A 644 8.84 26.61 9.67
N VAL A 645 8.77 27.28 10.82
CA VAL A 645 8.61 26.66 12.14
C VAL A 645 7.26 25.92 12.28
N THR A 646 6.25 26.27 11.49
CA THR A 646 4.95 25.56 11.49
C THR A 646 4.96 24.26 10.67
N ALA A 647 6.06 23.95 9.98
CA ALA A 647 6.16 22.79 9.11
C ALA A 647 5.96 21.47 9.88
N LYS A 648 5.17 20.56 9.30
CA LYS A 648 4.94 19.21 9.85
C LYS A 648 5.83 18.14 9.20
N LYS A 649 6.49 18.48 8.09
CA LYS A 649 7.35 17.58 7.29
C LYS A 649 8.73 18.20 7.15
N ASN A 650 9.74 17.36 6.93
CA ASN A 650 11.14 17.79 6.75
C ASN A 650 11.73 18.63 7.92
N THR A 651 11.17 18.48 9.12
CA THR A 651 11.60 19.17 10.35
C THR A 651 12.96 18.70 10.88
N GLY A 652 13.54 17.64 10.30
CA GLY A 652 14.89 17.17 10.59
C GLY A 652 15.98 17.73 9.67
N SER A 653 15.61 18.57 8.70
CA SER A 653 16.53 19.08 7.67
C SER A 653 17.40 20.24 8.17
N ALA A 654 18.58 20.40 7.55
CA ALA A 654 19.44 21.55 7.83
C ALA A 654 18.76 22.90 7.53
N THR A 655 17.95 22.97 6.46
CA THR A 655 17.19 24.18 6.11
C THR A 655 16.17 24.54 7.18
N TYR A 656 15.40 23.56 7.67
CA TYR A 656 14.47 23.77 8.78
C TYR A 656 15.18 24.30 10.03
N TYR A 657 16.28 23.64 10.43
CA TYR A 657 17.06 24.08 11.58
C TYR A 657 17.58 25.51 11.45
N ARG A 658 18.10 25.90 10.28
CA ARG A 658 18.51 27.29 10.02
C ARG A 658 17.34 28.26 10.13
N GLY A 659 16.14 27.87 9.67
CA GLY A 659 14.93 28.69 9.76
C GLY A 659 14.55 28.94 11.22
N VAL A 660 14.52 27.89 12.04
CA VAL A 660 14.28 27.98 13.49
C VAL A 660 15.30 28.90 14.17
N GLN A 661 16.59 28.72 13.89
CA GLN A 661 17.65 29.56 14.47
C GLN A 661 17.55 31.02 14.02
N SER A 662 17.16 31.28 12.76
CA SER A 662 17.00 32.63 12.22
C SER A 662 15.80 33.36 12.82
N ALA A 663 14.66 32.67 12.96
CA ALA A 663 13.49 33.18 13.67
C ALA A 663 13.84 33.56 15.12
N ALA A 664 14.48 32.65 15.86
CA ALA A 664 14.86 32.89 17.25
C ALA A 664 15.86 34.04 17.40
N ARG A 665 16.81 34.20 16.46
CA ARG A 665 17.75 35.32 16.46
C ARG A 665 17.02 36.65 16.29
N LEU A 666 16.14 36.78 15.29
CA LEU A 666 15.39 38.02 15.07
C LEU A 666 14.44 38.34 16.24
N MET A 667 13.83 37.32 16.86
CA MET A 667 13.06 37.50 18.10
C MET A 667 13.93 38.04 19.24
N GLN A 668 15.11 37.45 19.47
CA GLN A 668 16.08 37.93 20.46
C GLN A 668 16.50 39.39 20.20
N GLU A 669 16.80 39.74 18.94
CA GLU A 669 17.18 41.10 18.54
C GLU A 669 16.04 42.11 18.78
N SER A 670 14.78 41.68 18.62
CA SER A 670 13.59 42.49 18.93
C SER A 670 13.20 42.53 20.42
N GLY A 671 13.91 41.78 21.28
CA GLY A 671 13.65 41.71 22.73
C GLY A 671 12.63 40.63 23.16
N ASP A 672 12.10 39.82 22.24
CA ASP A 672 11.22 38.69 22.54
C ASP A 672 12.02 37.44 22.92
N PHE A 673 12.63 37.46 24.11
CA PHE A 673 13.49 36.39 24.57
C PHE A 673 12.75 35.08 24.87
N ASP A 674 11.54 35.16 25.44
CA ASP A 674 10.77 33.97 25.77
C ASP A 674 10.23 33.30 24.49
N GLY A 675 9.80 34.08 23.48
CA GLY A 675 9.43 33.58 22.16
C GLY A 675 10.60 32.94 21.41
N ALA A 676 11.80 33.54 21.49
CA ALA A 676 13.02 32.98 20.92
C ALA A 676 13.36 31.61 21.53
N ILE A 677 13.33 31.49 22.86
CA ILE A 677 13.58 30.22 23.56
C ILE A 677 12.51 29.18 23.23
N ALA A 678 11.23 29.57 23.19
CA ALA A 678 10.14 28.66 22.81
C ALA A 678 10.30 28.13 21.38
N THR A 679 10.71 28.99 20.44
CA THR A 679 10.97 28.63 19.05
C THR A 679 12.12 27.62 18.94
N LEU A 680 13.24 27.85 19.63
CA LEU A 680 14.37 26.90 19.65
C LEU A 680 13.98 25.54 20.24
N LYS A 681 13.08 25.51 21.23
CA LYS A 681 12.59 24.29 21.89
C LYS A 681 11.61 23.47 21.04
N GLN A 682 11.16 23.96 19.89
CA GLN A 682 10.42 23.12 18.94
C GLN A 682 11.30 22.02 18.33
N VAL A 683 12.61 22.21 18.36
CA VAL A 683 13.59 21.18 18.02
C VAL A 683 14.04 20.49 19.30
N ASP A 684 13.93 19.16 19.35
CA ASP A 684 14.47 18.35 20.45
C ASP A 684 16.01 18.26 20.32
N TYR A 685 16.68 19.38 20.58
CA TYR A 685 18.13 19.51 20.40
C TYR A 685 18.94 18.64 21.37
N GLY A 686 18.31 18.10 22.43
CA GLY A 686 18.93 17.10 23.30
C GLY A 686 19.20 15.76 22.61
N LYS A 687 18.49 15.46 21.52
CA LYS A 687 18.71 14.27 20.68
C LYS A 687 19.62 14.53 19.48
N LEU A 688 20.03 15.78 19.26
CA LEU A 688 20.89 16.14 18.14
C LEU A 688 22.37 15.94 18.50
N SER A 689 23.18 15.62 17.50
CA SER A 689 24.63 15.47 17.60
C SER A 689 25.36 16.36 16.59
N GLY A 690 26.69 16.43 16.67
CA GLY A 690 27.49 17.23 15.77
C GLY A 690 27.17 18.73 15.88
N VAL A 691 27.20 19.44 14.75
CA VAL A 691 27.06 20.90 14.69
C VAL A 691 25.74 21.37 15.31
N TRP A 692 24.62 20.70 15.04
CA TRP A 692 23.30 21.12 15.54
C TRP A 692 23.13 20.87 17.03
N GLY A 693 23.71 19.77 17.55
CA GLY A 693 23.75 19.51 19.00
C GLY A 693 24.55 20.55 19.79
N GLY A 694 25.40 21.34 19.14
CA GLY A 694 26.10 22.48 19.74
C GLY A 694 25.45 23.83 19.49
N THR A 695 25.02 24.14 18.25
CA THR A 695 24.52 25.47 17.89
C THR A 695 23.20 25.82 18.59
N PHE A 696 22.26 24.89 18.70
CA PHE A 696 20.98 25.13 19.37
C PHE A 696 21.15 25.49 20.85
N PRO A 697 21.80 24.67 21.69
CA PRO A 697 21.96 25.01 23.10
C PRO A 697 22.86 26.24 23.32
N LEU A 698 23.84 26.50 22.44
CA LEU A 698 24.59 27.77 22.49
C LEU A 698 23.67 28.97 22.29
N GLN A 699 22.80 28.93 21.27
CA GLN A 699 21.86 30.02 21.02
C GLN A 699 20.86 30.18 22.16
N VAL A 700 20.35 29.08 22.74
CA VAL A 700 19.51 29.14 23.95
C VAL A 700 20.25 29.82 25.11
N ALA A 701 21.52 29.48 25.33
CA ALA A 701 22.33 30.09 26.38
C ALA A 701 22.56 31.59 26.13
N ASP A 702 22.85 31.98 24.89
CA ASP A 702 23.01 33.38 24.48
C ASP A 702 21.70 34.17 24.71
N THR A 703 20.56 33.61 24.33
CA THR A 703 19.24 34.23 24.55
C THR A 703 18.90 34.34 26.04
N LEU A 704 19.18 33.31 26.85
CA LEU A 704 19.00 33.35 28.31
C LEU A 704 19.86 34.44 28.94
N LEU A 705 21.11 34.58 28.49
CA LEU A 705 22.02 35.61 28.97
C LEU A 705 21.50 37.01 28.61
N ALA A 706 21.04 37.21 27.38
CA ALA A 706 20.43 38.47 26.95
C ALA A 706 19.15 38.82 27.73
N ALA A 707 18.38 37.80 28.15
CA ALA A 707 17.21 37.94 29.01
C ALA A 707 17.54 38.18 30.50
N GLY A 708 18.82 38.26 30.87
CA GLY A 708 19.27 38.42 32.26
C GLY A 708 19.22 37.13 33.11
N LYS A 709 18.90 35.98 32.53
CA LYS A 709 18.81 34.65 33.19
C LYS A 709 20.19 33.99 33.28
N LYS A 710 21.12 34.67 33.96
CA LYS A 710 22.57 34.35 33.99
C LYS A 710 22.89 32.92 34.45
N GLU A 711 22.23 32.42 35.50
CA GLU A 711 22.48 31.07 36.04
C GLU A 711 22.01 29.96 35.09
N GLU A 712 20.87 30.16 34.43
CA GLU A 712 20.35 29.24 33.42
C GLU A 712 21.25 29.21 32.17
N ALA A 713 21.72 30.38 31.75
CA ALA A 713 22.69 30.50 30.66
C ALA A 713 23.99 29.75 30.98
N LEU A 714 24.56 29.95 32.18
CA LEU A 714 25.77 29.24 32.63
C LEU A 714 25.59 27.72 32.63
N THR A 715 24.46 27.24 33.13
CA THR A 715 24.13 25.80 33.13
C THR A 715 24.09 25.26 31.71
N THR A 716 23.47 25.99 30.79
CA THR A 716 23.36 25.60 29.39
C THR A 716 24.74 25.60 28.70
N TYR A 717 25.56 26.65 28.86
CA TYR A 717 26.93 26.65 28.33
C TYR A 717 27.78 25.50 28.89
N GLN A 718 27.67 25.18 30.17
CA GLN A 718 28.40 24.05 30.76
C GLN A 718 28.00 22.72 30.13
N SER A 719 26.71 22.54 29.84
CA SER A 719 26.23 21.34 29.14
C SER A 719 26.87 21.19 27.77
N VAL A 720 27.04 22.30 27.03
CA VAL A 720 27.72 22.30 25.72
C VAL A 720 29.21 22.03 25.87
N ALA A 721 29.89 22.74 26.78
CA ALA A 721 31.34 22.60 26.99
C ALA A 721 31.75 21.17 27.39
N ASN A 722 30.91 20.48 28.15
CA ASN A 722 31.17 19.13 28.65
C ASN A 722 30.69 18.01 27.71
N ASN A 723 29.97 18.32 26.63
CA ASN A 723 29.44 17.31 25.72
C ASN A 723 30.45 16.93 24.63
N ALA A 724 31.08 15.76 24.77
CA ALA A 724 32.08 15.27 23.81
C ALA A 724 31.56 15.06 22.38
N GLN A 725 30.23 14.93 22.19
CA GLN A 725 29.59 14.78 20.87
C GLN A 725 29.43 16.12 20.12
N VAL A 726 29.65 17.26 20.79
CA VAL A 726 29.61 18.59 20.20
C VAL A 726 30.99 18.95 19.63
N PRO A 727 31.11 19.48 18.39
CA PRO A 727 32.36 19.96 17.82
C PRO A 727 33.19 20.86 18.75
N GLU A 728 34.52 20.71 18.70
CA GLU A 728 35.45 21.43 19.59
C GLU A 728 35.29 22.95 19.54
N ALA A 729 35.09 23.52 18.34
CA ALA A 729 34.89 24.96 18.16
C ALA A 729 33.72 25.49 19.00
N GLN A 730 32.61 24.74 19.06
CA GLN A 730 31.41 25.12 19.82
C GLN A 730 31.60 24.92 21.33
N ARG A 731 32.31 23.87 21.75
CA ARG A 731 32.69 23.69 23.17
C ARG A 731 33.60 24.81 23.65
N LYS A 732 34.51 25.29 22.79
CA LYS A 732 35.38 26.43 23.07
C LYS A 732 34.56 27.72 23.21
N MET A 733 33.63 27.99 22.29
CA MET A 733 32.70 29.13 22.40
C MET A 733 31.95 29.12 23.74
N ALA A 734 31.43 27.96 24.16
CA ALA A 734 30.76 27.83 25.46
C ALA A 734 31.71 28.10 26.65
N THR A 735 32.94 27.59 26.60
CA THR A 735 33.95 27.80 27.65
C THR A 735 34.35 29.27 27.77
N ASP A 736 34.55 29.95 26.64
CA ASP A 736 34.87 31.38 26.59
C ASP A 736 33.69 32.22 27.11
N ALA A 737 32.45 31.87 26.77
CA ALA A 737 31.25 32.51 27.32
C ALA A 737 31.17 32.36 28.85
N ILE A 738 31.38 31.14 29.39
CA ILE A 738 31.43 30.90 30.84
C ILE A 738 32.50 31.78 31.52
N ARG A 739 33.69 31.86 30.92
CA ARG A 739 34.79 32.67 31.44
C ARG A 739 34.41 34.15 31.49
N ASN A 740 33.82 34.68 30.42
CA ASN A 740 33.38 36.07 30.35
C ASN A 740 32.29 36.37 31.38
N ILE A 741 31.32 35.48 31.57
CA ILE A 741 30.22 35.64 32.53
C ILE A 741 30.72 35.62 34.00
N ARG A 742 31.76 34.82 34.28
CA ARG A 742 32.35 34.67 35.63
C ARG A 742 33.41 35.72 35.97
N PHE A 743 34.19 36.17 34.99
CA PHE A 743 35.40 36.98 35.21
C PHE A 743 35.46 38.30 34.42
N GLY A 744 34.42 38.61 33.62
CA GLY A 744 34.39 39.74 32.68
C GLY A 744 34.47 41.16 33.27
N ASN A 745 34.69 41.31 34.58
CA ASN A 745 34.95 42.60 35.24
C ASN A 745 36.38 42.77 35.76
N ILE A 746 37.35 41.94 35.38
CA ILE A 746 38.76 42.20 35.71
C ILE A 746 39.45 42.86 34.49
N ARG A 747 39.34 44.20 34.41
CA ARG A 747 40.35 45.00 33.69
C ARG A 747 41.66 44.89 34.46
N ILE A 748 42.59 44.06 33.98
CA ILE A 748 43.99 44.16 34.40
C ILE A 748 44.58 45.35 33.63
N GLY A 749 44.71 46.48 34.31
CA GLY A 749 45.42 47.64 33.79
C GLY A 749 46.92 47.43 33.84
N LYS A 750 47.56 47.65 32.68
CA LYS A 750 49.00 47.80 32.37
C LYS A 750 49.98 46.76 32.90
#